data_AF-A0A226DHK2-F1
#
_entry.id   AF-A0A226DHK2-F1
#
_cell.length_a   1.000
_cell.length_b   1.000
_cell.length_c   1.000
_cell.angle_alpha   90.00
_cell.angle_beta   90.00
_cell.angle_gamma   90.00
#
_symmetry.space_group_name_H-M   'P 1'
#
loop_
_entity.id
_entity.type
_entity.pdbx_description
1 polymer ?
#
loop_
_entity_poly.entity_id
_entity_poly.type
_entity_poly.pdbx_seq_one_letter_code
_entity_poly.pdbx_strand_id
1 'polypeptide(L)'
;MDSIYRKAEKERDRIDHSTRRADEAYRDAQNERNRMEHATRRGNEDYRDAENERNRMEHATRREDETFKQAEQQQNTIKKAISRHKAQTNFDILCKSFHCEILDQPKWICGSCGGLWYRSSMHPTTMEVVRKLHPKKPFAHLKVDGKYFLCGTCHDSLNSGDVPRLCMSNGLYFPPIPHQLQSMTSLEERLVALRLPFAQIRSLGSDRQYGIRGGVVNVPNDMDIVAKVIPRRFDETSTVQVQLKRRMTYKHPYMFQTIRPYKVFHAANYLVRTELYKKEKVFLSSDWANSVSTDTVEYIVNPSDATQSYTDIENIKDLSISDKAETEDNDPPLTETLMQEDQLIMAVAPGEGMRPLSLLMDLDAEELSFPSIYCGIKRKLNPEANLSYSDIAKSELRRFDPRCRRADKILYSYRLVQTHRIASNINICLRKKKKRGIVTVGNLLNKQCVQSLIQHDDGYRLLSNIVNSPSYLEEKKKDVMAMIRQLGLPTFFITTSAAETKWPELISMLHNRKYGTVLTNEEVSNMKFDAKADLIRHDPIGCVMAYDRREKAMDRFLIKPVGGIFHPYVHQDFFKRKEVQQRGSIHTHRMDWIKDAPTFDKENSLTHQACCEFIDEFITCKKDESDDMKEVLAYQIHNHSHTCQDKRRGCRFGFPIAPMRTTRILLPLPANQVRQY
;
A
#
# COMPACT_ATOMS: atom_id res chain seq x y z
N MET A 1 16.14 -56.29 70.25
CA MET A 1 15.67 -54.93 70.62
C MET A 1 15.75 -53.90 69.49
N ASP A 2 16.13 -54.25 68.25
CA ASP A 2 16.49 -53.23 67.24
C ASP A 2 15.37 -52.88 66.21
N SER A 3 14.34 -53.72 66.05
CA SER A 3 13.26 -53.46 65.06
C SER A 3 12.21 -52.44 65.54
N ILE A 4 11.96 -52.36 66.84
CA ILE A 4 10.96 -51.43 67.41
C ILE A 4 11.54 -50.02 67.43
N TYR A 5 12.83 -49.89 67.77
CA TYR A 5 13.55 -48.62 67.71
C TYR A 5 13.57 -48.05 66.28
N ARG A 6 13.92 -48.85 65.27
CA ARG A 6 13.89 -48.41 63.85
C ARG A 6 12.51 -48.02 63.34
N LYS A 7 11.43 -48.64 63.83
CA LYS A 7 10.06 -48.22 63.47
C LYS A 7 9.70 -46.89 64.12
N ALA A 8 10.06 -46.69 65.39
CA ALA A 8 9.84 -45.43 66.10
C ALA A 8 10.71 -44.28 65.55
N GLU A 9 11.92 -44.58 65.08
CA GLU A 9 12.80 -43.63 64.39
C GLU A 9 12.21 -43.20 63.05
N LYS A 10 11.78 -44.15 62.20
CA LYS A 10 11.12 -43.84 60.92
C LYS A 10 9.85 -43.00 61.07
N GLU A 11 9.05 -43.27 62.10
CA GLU A 11 7.82 -42.50 62.34
C GLU A 11 8.15 -41.07 62.83
N ARG A 12 9.17 -40.92 63.69
CA ARG A 12 9.67 -39.60 64.09
C ARG A 12 10.22 -38.80 62.90
N ASP A 13 11.02 -39.43 62.05
CA ASP A 13 11.56 -38.80 60.85
C ASP A 13 10.46 -38.40 59.87
N ARG A 14 9.42 -39.22 59.73
CA ARG A 14 8.26 -38.93 58.88
C ARG A 14 7.49 -37.71 59.39
N ILE A 15 7.25 -37.64 60.70
CA ILE A 15 6.56 -36.51 61.33
C ILE A 15 7.41 -35.24 61.23
N ASP A 16 8.70 -35.31 61.57
CA ASP A 16 9.62 -34.16 61.47
C ASP A 16 9.70 -33.64 60.03
N HIS A 17 9.84 -34.54 59.05
CA HIS A 17 9.86 -34.17 57.64
C HIS A 17 8.52 -33.59 57.15
N SER A 18 7.38 -34.08 57.65
CA SER A 18 6.06 -33.48 57.39
C SER A 18 5.93 -32.07 57.97
N THR A 19 6.48 -31.86 59.17
CA THR A 19 6.43 -30.58 59.89
C THR A 19 7.31 -29.54 59.18
N ARG A 20 8.51 -29.92 58.74
CA ARG A 20 9.40 -29.05 57.95
C ARG A 20 8.81 -28.68 56.59
N ARG A 21 8.05 -29.59 55.95
CA ARG A 21 7.34 -29.28 54.69
C ARG A 21 6.09 -28.41 54.87
N ALA A 22 5.65 -28.12 56.09
CA ALA A 22 4.61 -27.11 56.31
C ALA A 22 5.15 -25.69 56.03
N ASP A 23 6.45 -25.47 56.24
CA ASP A 23 7.14 -24.24 55.88
C ASP A 23 7.30 -24.12 54.35
N GLU A 24 6.89 -22.98 53.81
CA GLU A 24 6.97 -22.66 52.38
C GLU A 24 8.42 -22.47 51.92
N ALA A 25 9.25 -21.79 52.72
CA ALA A 25 10.65 -21.54 52.37
C ALA A 25 11.48 -22.83 52.33
N TYR A 26 11.19 -23.76 53.24
CA TYR A 26 11.82 -25.09 53.23
C TYR A 26 11.40 -25.92 52.03
N ARG A 27 10.11 -25.88 51.65
CA ARG A 27 9.61 -26.55 50.43
C ARG A 27 10.28 -26.01 49.19
N ASP A 28 10.39 -24.70 49.05
CA ASP A 28 10.99 -24.07 47.88
C ASP A 28 12.49 -24.40 47.77
N ALA A 29 13.23 -24.34 48.87
CA ALA A 29 14.64 -24.74 48.91
C ALA A 29 14.84 -26.26 48.66
N GLN A 30 13.92 -27.11 49.10
CA GLN A 30 13.93 -28.55 48.79
C GLN A 30 13.63 -28.79 47.31
N ASN A 31 12.65 -28.09 46.74
CA ASN A 31 12.28 -28.19 45.34
C ASN A 31 13.40 -27.71 44.41
N GLU A 32 14.06 -26.60 44.74
CA GLU A 32 15.16 -26.06 43.94
C GLU A 32 16.38 -27.00 43.94
N ARG A 33 16.71 -27.60 45.10
CA ARG A 33 17.75 -28.63 45.20
C ARG A 33 17.42 -29.86 44.37
N ASN A 34 16.21 -30.38 44.50
CA ASN A 34 15.75 -31.52 43.71
C ASN A 34 15.76 -31.20 42.21
N ARG A 35 15.41 -29.97 41.82
CA ARG A 35 15.41 -29.51 40.42
C ARG A 35 16.81 -29.49 39.85
N MET A 36 17.78 -28.94 40.58
CA MET A 36 19.19 -28.95 40.18
C MET A 36 19.75 -30.36 40.09
N GLU A 37 19.41 -31.24 41.04
CA GLU A 37 19.84 -32.63 41.03
C GLU A 37 19.28 -33.41 39.84
N HIS A 38 17.98 -33.27 39.56
CA HIS A 38 17.35 -33.85 38.38
C HIS A 38 17.92 -33.29 37.07
N ALA A 39 18.21 -31.99 37.00
CA ALA A 39 18.85 -31.38 35.83
C ALA A 39 20.26 -31.96 35.60
N THR A 40 21.02 -32.19 36.67
CA THR A 40 22.35 -32.78 36.60
C THR A 40 22.30 -34.24 36.14
N ARG A 41 21.37 -35.04 36.69
CA ARG A 41 21.17 -36.45 36.29
C ARG A 41 20.70 -36.60 34.84
N ARG A 42 19.84 -35.69 34.36
CA ARG A 42 19.39 -35.63 32.95
C ARG A 42 20.42 -35.05 31.99
N GLY A 43 21.57 -34.59 32.48
CA GLY A 43 22.73 -34.29 31.63
C GLY A 43 23.41 -35.55 31.06
N ASN A 44 23.20 -36.71 31.70
CA ASN A 44 23.69 -38.00 31.22
C ASN A 44 22.67 -38.65 30.27
N GLU A 45 23.12 -39.02 29.08
CA GLU A 45 22.31 -39.59 27.99
C GLU A 45 21.74 -40.97 28.36
N ASP A 46 22.55 -41.86 28.96
CA ASP A 46 22.12 -43.21 29.36
C ASP A 46 21.01 -43.19 30.43
N TYR A 47 21.09 -42.23 31.35
CA TYR A 47 20.06 -42.05 32.38
C TYR A 47 18.74 -41.56 31.78
N ARG A 48 18.80 -40.64 30.80
CA ARG A 48 17.61 -40.15 30.08
C ARG A 48 16.92 -41.27 29.32
N ASP A 49 17.67 -42.12 28.64
CA ASP A 49 17.10 -43.19 27.83
C ASP A 49 16.45 -44.27 28.71
N ALA A 50 17.09 -44.63 29.84
CA ALA A 50 16.49 -45.54 30.82
C ALA A 50 15.28 -44.94 31.57
N GLU A 51 15.26 -43.62 31.82
CA GLU A 51 14.08 -42.92 32.35
C GLU A 51 12.93 -42.92 31.34
N ASN A 52 13.22 -42.66 30.06
CA ASN A 52 12.24 -42.66 28.98
C ASN A 52 11.61 -44.05 28.75
N GLU A 53 12.41 -45.11 28.76
CA GLU A 53 11.92 -46.48 28.53
C GLU A 53 11.02 -46.96 29.69
N ARG A 54 11.39 -46.64 30.94
CA ARG A 54 10.54 -46.91 32.11
C ARG A 54 9.22 -46.16 32.05
N ASN A 55 9.26 -44.86 31.74
CA ASN A 55 8.06 -44.05 31.59
C ASN A 55 7.16 -44.57 30.46
N ARG A 56 7.75 -45.04 29.35
CA ARG A 56 7.03 -45.63 28.22
C ARG A 56 6.30 -46.91 28.64
N MET A 57 6.96 -47.82 29.36
CA MET A 57 6.34 -49.05 29.86
C MET A 57 5.25 -48.78 30.90
N GLU A 58 5.47 -47.82 31.80
CA GLU A 58 4.48 -47.42 32.81
C GLU A 58 3.24 -46.75 32.17
N HIS A 59 3.43 -45.94 31.13
CA HIS A 59 2.32 -45.38 30.37
C HIS A 59 1.57 -46.45 29.55
N ALA A 60 2.26 -47.46 29.03
CA ALA A 60 1.62 -48.56 28.31
C ALA A 60 0.70 -49.38 29.23
N THR A 61 1.19 -49.76 30.41
CA THR A 61 0.42 -50.51 31.42
C THR A 61 -0.75 -49.71 31.97
N ARG A 62 -0.60 -48.40 32.24
CA ARG A 62 -1.72 -47.54 32.67
C ARG A 62 -2.82 -47.38 31.62
N ARG A 63 -2.48 -47.50 30.33
CA ARG A 63 -3.44 -47.45 29.22
C ARG A 63 -4.16 -48.78 28.97
N GLU A 64 -3.89 -49.83 29.73
CA GLU A 64 -4.69 -51.06 29.69
C GLU A 64 -5.90 -50.97 30.63
N ASP A 65 -5.89 -50.08 31.62
CA ASP A 65 -6.99 -49.84 32.55
C ASP A 65 -8.06 -48.91 31.95
N GLU A 66 -9.27 -49.43 31.77
CA GLU A 66 -10.42 -48.71 31.20
C GLU A 66 -10.88 -47.53 32.08
N THR A 67 -10.73 -47.61 33.40
CA THR A 67 -11.12 -46.50 34.30
C THR A 67 -10.17 -45.31 34.16
N PHE A 68 -8.89 -45.58 33.95
CA PHE A 68 -7.88 -44.57 33.69
C PHE A 68 -8.10 -43.88 32.33
N LYS A 69 -8.44 -44.64 31.28
CA LYS A 69 -8.78 -44.07 29.96
C LYS A 69 -9.97 -43.11 30.03
N GLN A 70 -11.05 -43.50 30.70
CA GLN A 70 -12.25 -42.66 30.81
C GLN A 70 -11.98 -41.38 31.62
N ALA A 71 -11.22 -41.49 32.72
CA ALA A 71 -10.81 -40.32 33.51
C ALA A 71 -9.86 -39.39 32.74
N GLU A 72 -8.90 -39.93 31.97
CA GLU A 72 -8.00 -39.16 31.11
C GLU A 72 -8.78 -38.45 29.99
N GLN A 73 -9.77 -39.12 29.39
CA GLN A 73 -10.62 -38.54 28.35
C GLN A 73 -11.53 -37.42 28.90
N GLN A 74 -12.11 -37.59 30.09
CA GLN A 74 -12.87 -36.54 30.77
C GLN A 74 -11.98 -35.35 31.16
N GLN A 75 -10.79 -35.59 31.73
CA GLN A 75 -9.84 -34.52 32.04
C GLN A 75 -9.37 -33.78 30.78
N ASN A 76 -9.09 -34.49 29.69
CA ASN A 76 -8.71 -33.87 28.42
C ASN A 76 -9.86 -33.07 27.81
N THR A 77 -11.11 -33.52 27.96
CA THR A 77 -12.29 -32.78 27.52
C THR A 77 -12.49 -31.50 28.33
N ILE A 78 -12.34 -31.56 29.65
CA ILE A 78 -12.40 -30.40 30.55
C ILE A 78 -11.24 -29.43 30.27
N LYS A 79 -10.01 -29.93 30.09
CA LYS A 79 -8.84 -29.09 29.71
C LYS A 79 -9.04 -28.42 28.36
N LYS A 80 -9.60 -29.12 27.36
CA LYS A 80 -9.94 -28.54 26.05
C LYS A 80 -11.05 -27.49 26.18
N ALA A 81 -12.08 -27.72 27.00
CA ALA A 81 -13.14 -26.74 27.26
C ALA A 81 -12.62 -25.48 27.97
N ILE A 82 -11.77 -25.62 28.98
CA ILE A 82 -11.12 -24.50 29.69
C ILE A 82 -10.13 -23.78 28.76
N SER A 83 -9.38 -24.49 27.92
CA SER A 83 -8.51 -23.90 26.90
C SER A 83 -9.30 -23.10 25.88
N ARG A 84 -10.44 -23.61 25.39
CA ARG A 84 -11.34 -22.90 24.48
C ARG A 84 -11.91 -21.63 25.12
N HIS A 85 -12.36 -21.71 26.38
CA HIS A 85 -12.87 -20.55 27.12
C HIS A 85 -11.76 -19.50 27.36
N LYS A 86 -10.54 -19.90 27.77
CA LYS A 86 -9.39 -18.99 27.88
C LYS A 86 -8.94 -18.42 26.53
N ALA A 87 -9.06 -19.19 25.45
CA ALA A 87 -8.75 -18.74 24.10
C ALA A 87 -9.75 -17.70 23.59
N GLN A 88 -11.04 -17.83 23.93
CA GLN A 88 -12.06 -16.83 23.59
C GLN A 88 -11.82 -15.51 24.34
N THR A 89 -11.42 -15.57 25.62
CA THR A 89 -10.97 -14.38 26.36
C THR A 89 -9.72 -13.73 25.73
N ASN A 90 -8.82 -14.53 25.13
CA ASN A 90 -7.66 -14.01 24.40
C ASN A 90 -8.05 -13.39 23.05
N PHE A 91 -8.99 -13.98 22.31
CA PHE A 91 -9.40 -13.50 21.00
C PHE A 91 -10.11 -12.14 21.09
N ASP A 92 -11.01 -11.95 22.04
CA ASP A 92 -11.68 -10.65 22.23
C ASP A 92 -10.70 -9.52 22.57
N ILE A 93 -9.66 -9.82 23.37
CA ILE A 93 -8.58 -8.87 23.67
C ILE A 93 -7.77 -8.55 22.42
N LEU A 94 -7.50 -9.55 21.58
CA LEU A 94 -6.80 -9.37 20.30
C LEU A 94 -7.64 -8.57 19.31
N CYS A 95 -8.95 -8.81 19.24
CA CYS A 95 -9.90 -8.03 18.47
C CYS A 95 -9.95 -6.58 18.94
N LYS A 96 -10.02 -6.31 20.26
CA LYS A 96 -9.94 -4.95 20.80
C LYS A 96 -8.61 -4.27 20.42
N SER A 97 -7.50 -5.00 20.52
CA SER A 97 -6.18 -4.49 20.13
C SER A 97 -6.10 -4.17 18.63
N PHE A 98 -6.69 -5.02 17.78
CA PHE A 98 -6.83 -4.78 16.35
C PHE A 98 -7.63 -3.49 16.08
N HIS A 99 -8.78 -3.33 16.73
CA HIS A 99 -9.61 -2.12 16.58
C HIS A 99 -8.87 -0.86 17.04
N CYS A 100 -8.15 -0.89 18.16
CA CYS A 100 -7.31 0.23 18.58
C CYS A 100 -6.21 0.56 17.57
N GLU A 101 -5.60 -0.46 16.95
CA GLU A 101 -4.50 -0.29 15.98
C GLU A 101 -4.96 0.33 14.66
N ILE A 102 -6.17 0.00 14.18
CA ILE A 102 -6.75 0.55 12.94
C ILE A 102 -7.28 1.98 13.13
N LEU A 103 -7.69 2.34 14.35
CA LEU A 103 -8.14 3.69 14.68
C LEU A 103 -6.98 4.68 14.82
N ASP A 104 -5.75 4.21 15.03
CA ASP A 104 -4.57 5.08 15.04
C ASP A 104 -4.31 5.64 13.63
N GLN A 105 -3.98 6.92 13.56
CA GLN A 105 -3.77 7.63 12.31
C GLN A 105 -2.31 8.09 12.19
N PRO A 106 -1.74 8.13 10.96
CA PRO A 106 -0.40 8.64 10.77
C PRO A 106 -0.41 10.17 10.84
N LYS A 107 -0.32 10.70 12.06
CA LYS A 107 -0.28 12.14 12.39
C LYS A 107 1.03 12.59 13.04
N TRP A 108 1.88 11.65 13.46
CA TRP A 108 3.11 11.96 14.15
C TRP A 108 4.22 12.25 13.14
N ILE A 109 4.82 13.42 13.24
CA ILE A 109 5.85 13.88 12.31
C ILE A 109 7.22 13.50 12.87
N CYS A 110 8.02 12.80 12.07
CA CYS A 110 9.42 12.57 12.42
C CYS A 110 10.23 13.86 12.23
N GLY A 111 10.89 14.33 13.28
CA GLY A 111 11.69 15.55 13.25
C GLY A 111 12.91 15.52 12.31
N SER A 112 13.43 14.33 11.98
CA SER A 112 14.58 14.18 11.08
C SER A 112 14.18 14.06 9.61
N CYS A 113 13.28 13.13 9.26
CA CYS A 113 12.91 12.87 7.86
C CYS A 113 11.62 13.57 7.41
N GLY A 114 10.90 14.23 8.32
CA GLY A 114 9.62 14.90 8.02
C GLY A 114 8.47 13.95 7.65
N GLY A 115 8.65 12.64 7.76
CA GLY A 115 7.62 11.65 7.41
C GLY A 115 6.48 11.60 8.42
N LEU A 116 5.26 11.29 7.96
CA LEU A 116 4.13 10.94 8.82
C LEU A 116 4.19 9.48 9.27
N TRP A 117 4.00 9.27 10.56
CA TRP A 117 4.07 7.97 11.21
C TRP A 117 2.94 7.79 12.23
N TYR A 118 2.68 6.53 12.55
CA TYR A 118 1.80 6.10 13.64
C TYR A 118 2.47 6.29 14.99
N ARG A 119 1.68 6.42 16.07
CA ARG A 119 2.24 6.65 17.42
C ARG A 119 3.20 5.54 17.83
N SER A 120 2.86 4.30 17.47
CA SER A 120 3.61 3.07 17.75
C SER A 120 5.00 3.04 17.11
N SER A 121 5.20 3.82 16.04
CA SER A 121 6.47 3.84 15.27
C SER A 121 7.38 5.00 15.67
N MET A 122 7.02 5.76 16.71
CA MET A 122 7.70 6.98 17.13
C MET A 122 8.36 6.85 18.50
N HIS A 123 9.64 7.23 18.54
CA HIS A 123 10.43 7.28 19.76
C HIS A 123 10.60 8.74 20.21
N PRO A 124 10.37 9.05 21.50
CA PRO A 124 10.70 10.36 22.03
C PRO A 124 12.22 10.56 22.02
N THR A 125 12.68 11.79 21.83
CA THR A 125 14.10 12.13 21.79
C THR A 125 14.35 13.48 22.45
N THR A 126 15.55 13.64 23.03
CA THR A 126 15.98 14.86 23.70
C THR A 126 16.65 15.85 22.75
N MET A 127 16.71 17.13 23.13
CA MET A 127 17.39 18.18 22.35
C MET A 127 18.86 17.88 22.08
N GLU A 128 19.55 17.21 22.99
CA GLU A 128 20.98 16.90 22.88
C GLU A 128 21.26 15.94 21.72
N VAL A 129 20.43 14.92 21.56
CA VAL A 129 20.55 13.95 20.46
C VAL A 129 20.24 14.63 19.12
N VAL A 130 19.26 15.53 19.08
CA VAL A 130 18.94 16.31 17.87
C VAL A 130 20.08 17.25 17.50
N ARG A 131 20.79 17.84 18.48
CA ARG A 131 21.98 18.69 18.22
C ARG A 131 23.13 17.91 17.59
N LYS A 132 23.26 16.60 17.85
CA LYS A 132 24.25 15.74 17.15
C LYS A 132 24.00 15.65 15.64
N LEU A 133 22.75 15.77 15.17
CA LEU A 133 22.44 15.81 13.73
C LEU A 133 23.03 17.04 13.03
N HIS A 134 23.11 18.17 13.74
CA HIS A 134 23.50 19.47 13.18
C HIS A 134 24.23 20.33 14.21
N PRO A 135 25.57 20.30 14.24
CA PRO A 135 26.37 21.13 15.14
C PRO A 135 26.17 22.64 14.89
N LYS A 136 25.88 23.04 13.65
CA LYS A 136 25.83 24.46 13.21
C LYS A 136 24.41 25.06 13.10
N LYS A 137 23.37 24.26 12.83
CA LYS A 137 21.96 24.70 12.72
C LYS A 137 20.97 23.59 13.14
N PRO A 138 20.86 23.28 14.44
CA PRO A 138 20.01 22.20 14.96
C PRO A 138 18.50 22.38 14.75
N PHE A 139 18.06 23.51 14.17
CA PHE A 139 16.64 23.90 14.08
C PHE A 139 16.17 24.31 12.69
N ALA A 140 16.98 24.23 11.64
CA ALA A 140 16.59 24.79 10.33
C ALA A 140 15.30 24.17 9.76
N HIS A 141 14.96 22.92 10.14
CA HIS A 141 13.83 22.18 9.57
C HIS A 141 13.00 21.39 10.61
N LEU A 142 13.24 21.57 11.91
CA LEU A 142 12.48 20.92 13.00
C LEU A 142 11.38 21.86 13.49
N LYS A 143 10.21 21.85 12.84
CA LYS A 143 8.99 22.45 13.40
C LYS A 143 8.16 21.37 14.07
N VAL A 144 8.31 21.17 15.38
CA VAL A 144 7.24 20.67 16.28
C VAL A 144 7.54 21.15 17.71
N ASP A 145 6.56 21.77 18.34
CA ASP A 145 6.60 22.29 19.71
C ASP A 145 6.93 21.22 20.76
N GLY A 146 7.97 21.45 21.56
CA GLY A 146 8.08 20.98 22.94
C GLY A 146 8.51 19.52 23.20
N LYS A 147 8.37 18.56 22.26
CA LYS A 147 8.94 17.18 22.36
C LYS A 147 9.28 16.63 20.97
N TYR A 148 10.53 16.21 20.75
CA TYR A 148 10.96 15.66 19.46
C TYR A 148 10.62 14.18 19.34
N PHE A 149 9.96 13.82 18.24
CA PHE A 149 9.68 12.42 17.90
C PHE A 149 10.47 12.00 16.68
N LEU A 150 11.06 10.82 16.76
CA LEU A 150 11.82 10.21 15.68
C LEU A 150 11.23 8.89 15.23
N CYS A 151 11.17 8.76 13.91
CA CYS A 151 11.57 7.57 13.18
C CYS A 151 12.20 6.42 13.97
N GLY A 152 11.71 5.18 13.98
CA GLY A 152 12.55 4.05 14.41
C GLY A 152 13.91 4.05 13.68
N THR A 153 13.89 4.13 12.34
CA THR A 153 15.12 4.20 11.53
C THR A 153 15.98 5.44 11.84
N CYS A 154 15.36 6.62 12.01
CA CYS A 154 16.11 7.83 12.29
C CYS A 154 16.71 7.83 13.71
N HIS A 155 16.00 7.23 14.67
CA HIS A 155 16.43 7.05 16.04
C HIS A 155 17.62 6.09 16.11
N ASP A 156 17.56 4.96 15.40
CA ASP A 156 18.64 3.96 15.37
C ASP A 156 19.91 4.51 14.72
N SER A 157 19.76 5.23 13.59
CA SER A 157 20.89 5.89 12.92
C SER A 157 21.56 6.90 13.87
N LEU A 158 20.75 7.65 14.61
CA LEU A 158 21.23 8.65 15.56
C LEU A 158 21.94 8.07 16.78
N ASN A 159 21.42 6.97 17.31
CA ASN A 159 22.07 6.27 18.42
C ASN A 159 23.42 5.68 17.99
N SER A 160 23.57 5.36 16.70
CA SER A 160 24.83 4.92 16.10
C SER A 160 25.80 6.07 15.81
N GLY A 161 25.38 7.33 15.99
CA GLY A 161 26.20 8.52 15.70
C GLY A 161 26.14 9.02 14.26
N ASP A 162 25.32 8.39 13.42
CA ASP A 162 25.21 8.69 11.99
C ASP A 162 24.06 9.67 11.68
N VAL A 163 24.23 10.44 10.59
CA VAL A 163 23.13 11.26 10.06
C VAL A 163 22.15 10.35 9.30
N PRO A 164 20.86 10.33 9.65
CA PRO A 164 19.87 9.51 8.97
C PRO A 164 19.84 9.79 7.47
N ARG A 165 19.87 8.72 6.66
CA ARG A 165 19.93 8.82 5.19
C ARG A 165 18.84 9.71 4.60
N LEU A 166 17.60 9.58 5.08
CA LEU A 166 16.43 10.35 4.63
C LEU A 166 16.23 11.66 5.42
N CYS A 167 17.25 12.18 6.10
CA CYS A 167 17.12 13.43 6.84
C CYS A 167 16.86 14.60 5.88
N MET A 168 15.99 15.53 6.30
CA MET A 168 15.63 16.73 5.51
C MET A 168 16.87 17.57 5.13
N SER A 169 17.91 17.53 5.95
CA SER A 169 19.16 18.23 5.71
C SER A 169 20.04 17.65 4.61
N ASN A 170 19.79 16.42 4.16
CA ASN A 170 20.46 15.83 2.99
C ASN A 170 19.93 16.39 1.66
N GLY A 171 19.36 17.59 1.66
CA GLY A 171 18.75 18.23 0.48
C GLY A 171 17.31 17.80 0.20
N LEU A 172 16.66 17.17 1.16
CA LEU A 172 15.26 16.72 1.05
C LEU A 172 14.27 17.77 1.60
N TYR A 173 14.72 18.95 2.02
CA TYR A 173 13.81 20.01 2.46
C TYR A 173 13.16 20.72 1.27
N PHE A 174 11.85 20.94 1.34
CA PHE A 174 11.14 21.71 0.34
C PHE A 174 11.28 23.21 0.57
N PRO A 175 11.44 24.02 -0.49
CA PRO A 175 11.36 25.46 -0.34
C PRO A 175 9.94 25.88 0.10
N PRO A 176 9.82 26.97 0.88
CA PRO A 176 8.53 27.57 1.19
C PRO A 176 7.85 28.01 -0.10
N ILE A 177 6.55 27.74 -0.25
CA ILE A 177 5.80 28.10 -1.45
C ILE A 177 5.54 29.62 -1.43
N PRO A 178 6.07 30.37 -2.40
CA PRO A 178 5.85 31.81 -2.49
C PRO A 178 4.39 32.10 -2.85
N HIS A 179 3.85 33.25 -2.42
CA HIS A 179 2.44 33.60 -2.62
C HIS A 179 2.00 33.58 -4.10
N GLN A 180 2.93 33.83 -5.03
CA GLN A 180 2.68 33.79 -6.47
C GLN A 180 2.34 32.38 -6.97
N LEU A 181 2.87 31.32 -6.34
CA LEU A 181 2.66 29.93 -6.73
C LEU A 181 1.58 29.22 -5.89
N GLN A 182 0.99 29.91 -4.91
CA GLN A 182 -0.08 29.37 -4.09
C GLN A 182 -1.41 29.35 -4.85
N SER A 183 -2.16 28.27 -4.65
CA SER A 183 -3.53 28.08 -5.18
C SER A 183 -3.62 28.15 -6.71
N MET A 184 -2.58 27.69 -7.42
CA MET A 184 -2.62 27.54 -8.88
C MET A 184 -3.42 26.30 -9.28
N THR A 185 -4.15 26.39 -10.39
CA THR A 185 -4.77 25.22 -11.02
C THR A 185 -3.70 24.37 -11.73
N SER A 186 -4.04 23.11 -12.05
CA SER A 186 -3.12 22.24 -12.78
C SER A 186 -2.77 22.80 -14.15
N LEU A 187 -3.71 23.44 -14.86
CA LEU A 187 -3.42 24.07 -16.14
C LEU A 187 -2.57 25.34 -15.98
N GLU A 188 -2.87 26.21 -15.01
CA GLU A 188 -2.05 27.40 -14.72
C GLU A 188 -0.58 27.02 -14.45
N GLU A 189 -0.35 25.96 -13.68
CA GLU A 189 1.00 25.44 -13.41
C GLU A 189 1.69 24.96 -14.70
N ARG A 190 0.97 24.25 -15.57
CA ARG A 190 1.52 23.70 -16.82
C ARG A 190 1.95 24.80 -17.78
N LEU A 191 1.23 25.91 -17.82
CA LEU A 191 1.54 27.03 -18.70
C LEU A 191 2.88 27.71 -18.35
N VAL A 192 3.29 27.67 -17.07
CA VAL A 192 4.56 28.26 -16.60
C VAL A 192 5.68 27.24 -16.37
N ALA A 193 5.39 25.94 -16.48
CA ALA A 193 6.38 24.88 -16.36
C ALA A 193 7.24 24.81 -17.63
N LEU A 194 8.58 24.68 -17.53
CA LEU A 194 9.45 24.58 -18.72
C LEU A 194 9.46 23.18 -19.34
N ARG A 195 8.83 22.22 -18.66
CA ARG A 195 8.73 20.82 -19.07
C ARG A 195 7.27 20.38 -18.91
N LEU A 196 6.69 19.89 -19.99
CA LEU A 196 5.34 19.35 -20.03
C LEU A 196 5.41 17.82 -20.04
N PRO A 197 5.21 17.16 -18.90
CA PRO A 197 5.09 15.71 -18.87
C PRO A 197 3.71 15.31 -19.36
N PHE A 198 3.62 14.91 -20.64
CA PHE A 198 2.42 14.30 -21.19
C PHE A 198 2.32 12.85 -20.73
N ALA A 199 1.22 12.53 -20.07
CA ALA A 199 0.88 11.19 -19.61
C ALA A 199 -0.61 10.92 -19.84
N GLN A 200 -0.98 9.68 -20.13
CA GLN A 200 -2.38 9.28 -20.20
C GLN A 200 -2.84 8.79 -18.82
N ILE A 201 -3.44 9.69 -18.06
CA ILE A 201 -4.02 9.40 -16.75
C ILE A 201 -5.51 9.14 -16.96
N ARG A 202 -6.00 7.99 -16.47
CA ARG A 202 -7.40 7.56 -16.60
C ARG A 202 -8.00 7.35 -15.22
N SER A 203 -9.30 7.62 -15.08
CA SER A 203 -10.07 7.16 -13.92
C SER A 203 -10.28 5.65 -14.00
N LEU A 204 -10.22 4.99 -12.85
CA LEU A 204 -10.28 3.54 -12.67
C LEU A 204 -11.56 3.17 -11.93
N GLY A 205 -12.40 2.34 -12.55
CA GLY A 205 -13.61 1.73 -11.99
C GLY A 205 -14.58 2.68 -11.27
N SER A 206 -15.34 2.13 -10.31
CA SER A 206 -16.38 2.82 -9.55
C SER A 206 -15.83 3.87 -8.58
N ASP A 207 -14.67 3.62 -7.97
CA ASP A 207 -14.04 4.53 -7.00
C ASP A 207 -13.31 5.70 -7.69
N ARG A 208 -13.24 5.66 -9.03
CA ARG A 208 -12.67 6.68 -9.93
C ARG A 208 -11.23 7.08 -9.59
N GLN A 209 -10.45 6.22 -8.93
CA GLN A 209 -9.03 6.47 -8.66
C GLN A 209 -8.25 6.68 -9.96
N TYR A 210 -7.04 7.25 -9.90
CA TYR A 210 -6.25 7.53 -11.11
C TYR A 210 -5.21 6.44 -11.40
N GLY A 211 -5.16 6.00 -12.65
CA GLY A 211 -4.13 5.10 -13.18
C GLY A 211 -3.40 5.72 -14.37
N ILE A 212 -2.14 5.33 -14.58
CA ILE A 212 -1.37 5.74 -15.77
C ILE A 212 -1.35 4.62 -16.81
N ARG A 213 -1.65 4.96 -18.06
CA ARG A 213 -1.47 4.09 -19.22
C ARG A 213 -0.28 4.57 -20.06
N GLY A 214 0.60 3.66 -20.43
CA GLY A 214 1.77 3.96 -21.25
C GLY A 214 2.91 4.67 -20.50
N GLY A 215 3.72 5.42 -21.24
CA GLY A 215 4.86 6.17 -20.71
C GLY A 215 4.52 7.63 -20.38
N VAL A 216 5.48 8.30 -19.74
CA VAL A 216 5.48 9.77 -19.61
C VAL A 216 6.45 10.31 -20.67
N VAL A 217 5.97 11.26 -21.48
CA VAL A 217 6.77 11.94 -22.49
C VAL A 217 7.01 13.37 -22.03
N ASN A 218 8.27 13.72 -21.81
CA ASN A 218 8.63 15.06 -21.35
C ASN A 218 8.93 15.96 -22.55
N VAL A 219 8.15 17.02 -22.74
CA VAL A 219 8.31 17.95 -23.87
C VAL A 219 8.69 19.33 -23.34
N PRO A 220 9.73 19.99 -23.91
CA PRO A 220 10.02 21.38 -23.58
C PRO A 220 8.81 22.29 -23.84
N ASN A 221 8.55 23.19 -22.90
CA ASN A 221 7.51 24.21 -23.06
C ASN A 221 8.14 25.51 -23.56
N ASP A 222 7.63 26.06 -24.66
CA ASP A 222 7.98 27.40 -25.10
C ASP A 222 7.04 28.43 -24.44
N MET A 223 7.57 29.18 -23.47
CA MET A 223 6.80 30.19 -22.76
C MET A 223 6.43 31.39 -23.65
N ASP A 224 7.13 31.65 -24.76
CA ASP A 224 6.81 32.74 -25.66
C ASP A 224 5.52 32.44 -26.45
N ILE A 225 5.27 31.17 -26.78
CA ILE A 225 4.01 30.74 -27.39
C ILE A 225 2.86 30.95 -26.42
N VAL A 226 3.06 30.59 -25.14
CA VAL A 226 2.06 30.80 -24.09
C VAL A 226 1.76 32.28 -23.89
N ALA A 227 2.78 33.13 -23.83
CA ALA A 227 2.65 34.58 -23.68
C ALA A 227 1.92 35.27 -24.85
N LYS A 228 1.99 34.70 -26.06
CA LYS A 228 1.25 35.21 -27.24
C LYS A 228 -0.24 34.88 -27.21
N VAL A 229 -0.61 33.75 -26.61
CA VAL A 229 -2.01 33.27 -26.59
C VAL A 229 -2.78 33.84 -25.40
N ILE A 230 -2.13 34.04 -24.26
CA ILE A 230 -2.81 34.59 -23.07
C ILE A 230 -3.04 36.11 -23.28
N PRO A 231 -4.28 36.63 -23.06
CA PRO A 231 -4.60 38.04 -23.23
C PRO A 231 -3.70 38.89 -22.36
N ARG A 232 -3.24 40.06 -22.83
CA ARG A 232 -2.20 40.83 -22.12
C ARG A 232 -2.73 41.75 -21.01
N ARG A 233 -4.05 41.97 -20.93
CA ARG A 233 -4.72 42.77 -19.89
C ARG A 233 -5.66 41.89 -19.08
N PHE A 234 -5.55 41.96 -17.76
CA PHE A 234 -6.41 41.20 -16.85
C PHE A 234 -6.38 41.82 -15.46
N ASP A 235 -7.56 42.10 -14.91
CA ASP A 235 -7.74 42.36 -13.49
C ASP A 235 -7.71 41.03 -12.72
N GLU A 236 -7.49 41.07 -11.40
CA GLU A 236 -7.44 39.87 -10.54
C GLU A 236 -8.71 38.98 -10.66
N THR A 237 -9.83 39.56 -11.10
CA THR A 237 -11.13 38.91 -11.26
C THR A 237 -11.34 38.25 -12.63
N SER A 238 -10.51 38.56 -13.62
CA SER A 238 -10.69 38.04 -14.98
C SER A 238 -10.26 36.58 -15.09
N THR A 239 -11.07 35.78 -15.79
CA THR A 239 -10.81 34.36 -16.04
C THR A 239 -11.01 34.06 -17.51
N VAL A 240 -10.23 33.11 -18.05
CA VAL A 240 -10.30 32.74 -19.46
C VAL A 240 -10.24 31.22 -19.60
N GLN A 241 -11.01 30.68 -20.53
CA GLN A 241 -11.00 29.25 -20.84
C GLN A 241 -9.85 28.93 -21.81
N VAL A 242 -8.98 27.99 -21.41
CA VAL A 242 -7.83 27.59 -22.21
C VAL A 242 -7.80 26.09 -22.45
N GLN A 243 -7.58 25.72 -23.71
CA GLN A 243 -7.33 24.36 -24.18
C GLN A 243 -5.83 24.15 -24.39
N LEU A 244 -5.19 23.35 -23.53
CA LEU A 244 -3.83 22.87 -23.79
C LEU A 244 -3.90 21.65 -24.71
N LYS A 245 -3.37 21.78 -25.92
CA LYS A 245 -3.30 20.71 -26.92
C LYS A 245 -1.87 20.20 -27.08
N ARG A 246 -1.73 18.94 -27.54
CA ARG A 246 -0.42 18.39 -27.93
C ARG A 246 0.00 18.88 -29.32
N ARG A 247 -0.98 19.10 -30.19
CA ARG A 247 -0.86 19.68 -31.53
C ARG A 247 -2.12 20.48 -31.80
N MET A 248 -2.01 21.60 -32.51
CA MET A 248 -3.18 22.43 -32.85
C MET A 248 -4.20 21.67 -33.72
N THR A 249 -3.73 20.73 -34.55
CA THR A 249 -4.59 19.92 -35.43
C THR A 249 -5.46 18.91 -34.68
N TYR A 250 -5.19 18.63 -33.40
CA TYR A 250 -5.97 17.65 -32.64
C TYR A 250 -7.34 18.22 -32.24
N LYS A 251 -8.38 17.42 -32.46
CA LYS A 251 -9.76 17.78 -32.13
C LYS A 251 -9.95 17.96 -30.62
N HIS A 252 -9.49 16.98 -29.84
CA HIS A 252 -9.65 16.97 -28.39
C HIS A 252 -8.42 17.57 -27.66
N PRO A 253 -8.64 18.46 -26.68
CA PRO A 253 -7.56 19.00 -25.87
C PRO A 253 -6.98 17.97 -24.91
N TYR A 254 -5.71 18.15 -24.53
CA TYR A 254 -5.09 17.36 -23.47
C TYR A 254 -5.58 17.78 -22.09
N MET A 255 -5.73 19.09 -21.88
CA MET A 255 -6.36 19.68 -20.69
C MET A 255 -7.23 20.86 -21.12
N PHE A 256 -8.37 21.02 -20.46
CA PHE A 256 -9.26 22.14 -20.63
C PHE A 256 -9.70 22.63 -19.26
N GLN A 257 -9.33 23.86 -18.91
CA GLN A 257 -9.68 24.48 -17.63
C GLN A 257 -9.81 25.99 -17.81
N THR A 258 -10.63 26.61 -16.96
CA THR A 258 -10.63 28.05 -16.77
C THR A 258 -9.40 28.46 -15.95
N ILE A 259 -8.62 29.40 -16.46
CA ILE A 259 -7.41 29.92 -15.82
C ILE A 259 -7.57 31.40 -15.47
N ARG A 260 -6.76 31.88 -14.52
CA ARG A 260 -6.59 33.30 -14.22
C ARG A 260 -5.29 33.79 -14.85
N PRO A 261 -5.34 34.55 -15.95
CA PRO A 261 -4.15 35.09 -16.60
C PRO A 261 -3.23 35.88 -15.65
N TYR A 262 -3.79 36.64 -14.71
CA TYR A 262 -3.07 37.34 -13.65
C TYR A 262 -2.15 36.42 -12.86
N LYS A 263 -2.68 35.27 -12.40
CA LYS A 263 -1.89 34.30 -11.64
C LYS A 263 -0.78 33.68 -12.47
N VAL A 264 -1.04 33.36 -13.74
CA VAL A 264 -0.03 32.81 -14.66
C VAL A 264 1.12 33.79 -14.85
N PHE A 265 0.84 35.08 -15.08
CA PHE A 265 1.86 36.11 -15.25
C PHE A 265 2.69 36.32 -13.97
N HIS A 266 2.04 36.45 -12.82
CA HIS A 266 2.75 36.62 -11.54
C HIS A 266 3.62 35.40 -11.20
N ALA A 267 3.13 34.19 -11.48
CA ALA A 267 3.91 32.96 -11.33
C ALA A 267 5.13 32.96 -12.28
N ALA A 268 4.94 33.30 -13.56
CA ALA A 268 6.03 33.37 -14.53
C ALA A 268 7.09 34.41 -14.13
N ASN A 269 6.68 35.62 -13.71
CA ASN A 269 7.57 36.69 -13.25
C ASN A 269 8.41 36.30 -12.03
N TYR A 270 7.83 35.55 -11.10
CA TYR A 270 8.59 34.95 -10.02
C TYR A 270 9.57 33.90 -10.54
N LEU A 271 9.10 32.95 -11.34
CA LEU A 271 9.88 31.78 -11.78
C LEU A 271 11.11 32.18 -12.61
N VAL A 272 11.00 33.15 -13.53
CA VAL A 272 12.15 33.64 -14.34
C VAL A 272 13.30 34.18 -13.49
N ARG A 273 13.05 34.59 -12.25
CA ARG A 273 14.10 35.07 -11.33
C ARG A 273 14.82 33.95 -10.57
N THR A 274 14.30 32.72 -10.64
CA THR A 274 14.82 31.55 -9.92
C THR A 274 16.04 30.92 -10.60
N GLU A 275 16.77 30.08 -9.86
CA GLU A 275 18.02 29.45 -10.31
C GLU A 275 17.82 28.61 -11.58
N LEU A 276 16.79 27.76 -11.62
CA LEU A 276 16.56 26.83 -12.74
C LEU A 276 16.14 27.56 -14.02
N TYR A 277 15.25 28.55 -13.91
CA TYR A 277 14.75 29.28 -15.07
C TYR A 277 15.82 30.22 -15.67
N LYS A 278 16.69 30.79 -14.83
CA LYS A 278 17.89 31.53 -15.29
C LYS A 278 18.86 30.63 -16.04
N LYS A 279 19.07 29.40 -15.55
CA LYS A 279 19.94 28.40 -16.20
C LYS A 279 19.43 28.00 -17.59
N GLU A 280 18.12 27.85 -17.74
CA GLU A 280 17.45 27.58 -19.02
C GLU A 280 17.33 28.84 -19.91
N LYS A 281 17.87 29.98 -19.48
CA LYS A 281 17.92 31.27 -20.22
C LYS A 281 16.55 31.79 -20.65
N VAL A 282 15.55 31.65 -19.78
CA VAL A 282 14.21 32.14 -20.07
C VAL A 282 14.09 33.62 -19.71
N PHE A 283 13.55 34.42 -20.62
CA PHE A 283 13.30 35.84 -20.43
C PHE A 283 11.81 36.11 -20.59
N LEU A 284 11.27 36.98 -19.74
CA LEU A 284 9.93 37.55 -19.96
C LEU A 284 10.08 38.79 -20.83
N SER A 285 9.36 38.86 -21.94
CA SER A 285 9.29 40.11 -22.70
C SER A 285 8.68 41.22 -21.85
N SER A 286 9.28 42.41 -21.93
CA SER A 286 8.73 43.63 -21.30
C SER A 286 7.37 44.02 -21.91
N ASP A 287 7.08 43.55 -23.12
CA ASP A 287 5.83 43.81 -23.85
C ASP A 287 4.64 43.04 -23.27
N TRP A 288 4.87 41.97 -22.52
CA TRP A 288 3.79 41.23 -21.85
C TRP A 288 3.13 42.09 -20.75
N ALA A 289 3.86 43.03 -20.15
CA ALA A 289 3.32 43.97 -19.17
C ALA A 289 2.80 45.29 -19.80
N ASN A 290 3.33 45.71 -20.95
CA ASN A 290 3.24 47.10 -21.42
C ASN A 290 2.59 47.33 -22.79
N SER A 291 2.20 46.30 -23.57
CA SER A 291 1.53 46.56 -24.85
C SER A 291 0.03 46.82 -24.65
N VAL A 292 -0.40 48.06 -24.90
CA VAL A 292 -1.80 48.47 -24.97
C VAL A 292 -2.42 47.91 -26.25
N SER A 293 -3.13 46.79 -26.17
CA SER A 293 -4.10 46.40 -27.20
C SER A 293 -5.50 46.86 -26.75
N THR A 294 -6.19 47.55 -27.65
CA THR A 294 -7.44 48.29 -27.43
C THR A 294 -8.71 47.43 -27.53
N ASP A 295 -8.58 46.10 -27.59
CA ASP A 295 -9.73 45.22 -27.75
C ASP A 295 -10.36 44.92 -26.39
N THR A 296 -11.32 45.76 -26.01
CA THR A 296 -12.30 45.48 -24.95
C THR A 296 -13.13 44.28 -25.36
N VAL A 297 -12.98 43.15 -24.67
CA VAL A 297 -13.88 42.01 -24.81
C VAL A 297 -15.11 42.31 -23.96
N GLU A 298 -16.24 42.62 -24.60
CA GLU A 298 -17.51 42.89 -23.92
C GLU A 298 -18.04 41.63 -23.23
N TYR A 299 -18.23 41.72 -21.92
CA TYR A 299 -18.80 40.67 -21.08
C TYR A 299 -20.32 40.83 -21.05
N ILE A 300 -21.05 40.19 -21.96
CA ILE A 300 -22.52 40.18 -21.93
C ILE A 300 -22.97 39.04 -21.01
N VAL A 301 -23.34 39.37 -19.78
CA VAL A 301 -24.14 38.47 -18.94
C VAL A 301 -25.60 38.69 -19.30
N ASN A 302 -26.26 37.69 -19.89
CA ASN A 302 -27.70 37.73 -20.09
C ASN A 302 -28.39 37.58 -18.72
N PRO A 303 -29.22 38.53 -18.27
CA PRO A 303 -29.89 38.47 -16.96
C PRO A 303 -30.92 37.32 -16.82
N SER A 304 -31.20 36.60 -17.92
CA SER A 304 -32.17 35.51 -18.00
C SER A 304 -31.69 34.19 -17.37
N ASP A 305 -30.37 34.03 -17.17
CA ASP A 305 -29.79 32.76 -16.68
C ASP A 305 -29.93 32.57 -15.15
N ALA A 306 -30.57 33.51 -14.46
CA ALA A 306 -30.97 33.36 -13.06
C ALA A 306 -32.30 32.59 -12.96
N THR A 307 -32.34 31.33 -13.41
CA THR A 307 -33.43 30.43 -13.03
C THR A 307 -32.90 29.13 -12.46
N GLN A 308 -33.30 28.86 -11.22
CA GLN A 308 -33.06 27.62 -10.49
C GLN A 308 -33.61 26.41 -11.27
N SER A 309 -32.86 25.33 -11.37
CA SER A 309 -33.47 24.00 -11.48
C SER A 309 -32.65 22.92 -10.77
N TYR A 310 -33.36 22.24 -9.88
CA TYR A 310 -33.03 20.97 -9.26
C TYR A 310 -33.29 19.81 -10.25
N THR A 311 -32.60 18.68 -10.01
CA THR A 311 -32.91 17.29 -10.43
C THR A 311 -32.85 16.98 -11.95
N ASP A 312 -32.27 15.90 -12.48
CA ASP A 312 -32.29 14.49 -12.06
C ASP A 312 -31.01 13.72 -12.46
N ILE A 313 -30.56 12.83 -11.56
CA ILE A 313 -29.56 11.79 -11.81
C ILE A 313 -30.31 10.46 -11.90
N GLU A 314 -30.61 10.01 -13.11
CA GLU A 314 -30.90 8.61 -13.38
C GLU A 314 -30.22 8.19 -14.68
N ASN A 315 -29.12 7.44 -14.57
CA ASN A 315 -28.85 6.21 -15.33
C ASN A 315 -27.44 5.70 -15.01
N ILE A 316 -27.36 4.86 -13.98
CA ILE A 316 -26.24 3.97 -13.76
C ILE A 316 -26.36 2.86 -14.81
N LYS A 317 -25.52 2.90 -15.85
CA LYS A 317 -25.17 1.70 -16.63
C LYS A 317 -23.77 1.27 -16.22
N ASP A 318 -23.73 0.16 -15.50
CA ASP A 318 -22.56 -0.67 -15.26
C ASP A 318 -21.74 -0.86 -16.54
N LEU A 319 -20.54 -0.30 -16.56
CA LEU A 319 -19.59 -0.49 -17.65
C LEU A 319 -18.79 -1.77 -17.40
N SER A 320 -19.24 -2.81 -18.09
CA SER A 320 -18.56 -4.10 -18.20
C SER A 320 -17.38 -4.04 -19.19
N ILE A 321 -16.46 -4.98 -18.95
CA ILE A 321 -15.20 -5.24 -19.65
C ILE A 321 -15.44 -5.59 -21.13
N SER A 322 -14.74 -4.86 -22.01
CA SER A 322 -14.55 -5.15 -23.43
C SER A 322 -13.05 -5.11 -23.73
N ASP A 323 -12.42 -6.29 -23.87
CA ASP A 323 -11.12 -6.45 -24.54
C ASP A 323 -11.34 -6.38 -26.06
N LYS A 324 -11.75 -5.21 -26.54
CA LYS A 324 -11.61 -4.84 -27.95
C LYS A 324 -10.52 -3.80 -28.09
N ALA A 325 -9.75 -3.91 -29.17
CA ALA A 325 -8.88 -2.84 -29.64
C ALA A 325 -9.77 -1.68 -30.11
N GLU A 326 -10.28 -0.89 -29.16
CA GLU A 326 -11.01 0.34 -29.43
C GLU A 326 -10.01 1.48 -29.63
N THR A 327 -10.30 2.23 -30.67
CA THR A 327 -9.59 3.37 -31.23
C THR A 327 -9.30 4.46 -30.19
N GLU A 328 -8.37 5.35 -30.54
CA GLU A 328 -7.91 6.47 -29.72
C GLU A 328 -9.00 7.50 -29.37
N ASP A 329 -9.95 7.15 -28.51
CA ASP A 329 -10.89 8.13 -27.95
C ASP A 329 -10.42 8.53 -26.55
N ASN A 330 -9.86 9.74 -26.48
CA ASN A 330 -9.54 10.44 -25.25
C ASN A 330 -10.79 11.21 -24.81
N ASP A 331 -11.65 10.59 -24.00
CA ASP A 331 -12.69 11.34 -23.30
C ASP A 331 -12.11 11.96 -22.01
N PRO A 332 -12.16 13.31 -21.85
CA PRO A 332 -11.90 13.96 -20.58
C PRO A 332 -13.04 13.70 -19.58
N PRO A 333 -12.84 13.98 -18.27
CA PRO A 333 -13.95 13.99 -17.31
C PRO A 333 -14.96 15.04 -17.73
N LEU A 334 -16.24 14.64 -17.82
CA LEU A 334 -17.36 15.54 -18.08
C LEU A 334 -17.34 16.64 -17.02
N THR A 335 -16.95 17.85 -17.42
CA THR A 335 -17.14 19.07 -16.62
C THR A 335 -18.30 19.79 -17.28
N GLU A 336 -19.28 20.20 -16.49
CA GLU A 336 -20.56 20.80 -16.90
C GLU A 336 -20.40 21.69 -18.13
N THR A 337 -20.95 21.23 -19.26
CA THR A 337 -21.03 22.01 -20.49
C THR A 337 -22.18 22.99 -20.33
N LEU A 338 -21.90 24.16 -19.75
CA LEU A 338 -22.69 25.35 -20.08
C LEU A 338 -22.55 25.55 -21.59
N MET A 339 -23.67 25.58 -22.31
CA MET A 339 -23.71 25.92 -23.72
C MET A 339 -23.16 27.34 -23.88
N GLN A 340 -21.92 27.48 -24.35
CA GLN A 340 -21.31 28.79 -24.63
C GLN A 340 -20.57 28.74 -25.97
N GLU A 341 -20.74 29.83 -26.73
CA GLU A 341 -20.30 29.99 -28.12
C GLU A 341 -18.79 29.78 -28.30
N ASP A 342 -18.41 29.11 -29.39
CA ASP A 342 -17.03 28.74 -29.77
C ASP A 342 -16.03 29.93 -29.90
N GLN A 343 -16.47 31.17 -29.71
CA GLN A 343 -15.67 32.37 -29.98
C GLN A 343 -14.73 32.81 -28.84
N LEU A 344 -14.78 32.19 -27.65
CA LEU A 344 -13.98 32.61 -26.47
C LEU A 344 -12.97 31.57 -25.94
N ILE A 345 -12.85 30.41 -26.59
CA ILE A 345 -11.94 29.34 -26.15
C ILE A 345 -10.56 29.48 -26.81
N MET A 346 -9.53 29.76 -26.01
CA MET A 346 -8.15 29.88 -26.53
C MET A 346 -7.46 28.51 -26.54
N ALA A 347 -6.97 28.08 -27.69
CA ALA A 347 -6.18 26.85 -27.81
C ALA A 347 -4.68 27.15 -27.88
N VAL A 348 -3.87 26.42 -27.10
CA VAL A 348 -2.41 26.56 -27.05
C VAL A 348 -1.73 25.19 -27.14
N ALA A 349 -0.72 25.06 -27.99
CA ALA A 349 0.10 23.85 -28.13
C ALA A 349 1.61 24.20 -28.07
N PRO A 350 2.12 24.57 -26.89
CA PRO A 350 3.45 25.18 -26.79
C PRO A 350 4.60 24.17 -26.88
N GLY A 351 4.30 22.87 -26.82
CA GLY A 351 5.25 21.79 -27.10
C GLY A 351 5.24 21.30 -28.55
N GLU A 352 4.41 21.89 -29.42
CA GLU A 352 4.33 21.49 -30.83
C GLU A 352 5.64 21.83 -31.56
N GLY A 353 6.13 20.90 -32.39
CA GLY A 353 7.42 21.04 -33.07
C GLY A 353 8.66 20.77 -32.19
N MET A 354 8.51 20.70 -30.87
CA MET A 354 9.62 20.45 -29.94
C MET A 354 9.95 18.95 -29.83
N ARG A 355 11.23 18.62 -29.79
CA ARG A 355 11.68 17.23 -29.60
C ARG A 355 11.55 16.84 -28.11
N PRO A 356 10.88 15.72 -27.80
CA PRO A 356 10.82 15.24 -26.42
C PRO A 356 12.20 14.97 -25.83
N LEU A 357 12.38 15.33 -24.57
CA LEU A 357 13.59 15.07 -23.81
C LEU A 357 13.47 13.75 -23.05
N SER A 358 14.59 13.03 -22.95
CA SER A 358 14.65 11.80 -22.16
C SER A 358 14.56 12.14 -20.67
N LEU A 359 13.64 11.47 -19.96
CA LEU A 359 13.48 11.56 -18.51
C LEU A 359 14.74 11.18 -17.72
N LEU A 360 15.66 10.41 -18.31
CA LEU A 360 16.93 10.05 -17.67
C LEU A 360 18.05 11.07 -17.90
N MET A 361 17.99 11.80 -19.00
CA MET A 361 19.06 12.74 -19.39
C MET A 361 18.80 14.13 -18.83
N ASP A 362 17.53 14.53 -18.74
CA ASP A 362 17.13 15.79 -18.16
C ASP A 362 17.09 15.67 -16.63
N LEU A 363 18.20 15.97 -15.97
CA LEU A 363 18.37 15.84 -14.52
C LEU A 363 17.47 16.77 -13.72
N ASP A 364 17.05 17.90 -14.30
CA ASP A 364 16.20 18.90 -13.67
C ASP A 364 14.73 18.77 -14.13
N ALA A 365 14.39 17.69 -14.87
CA ALA A 365 13.08 17.50 -15.51
C ALA A 365 11.92 17.58 -14.52
N GLU A 366 12.08 17.00 -13.34
CA GLU A 366 11.02 16.93 -12.34
C GLU A 366 10.76 18.30 -11.71
N GLU A 367 11.82 19.01 -11.31
CA GLU A 367 11.75 20.35 -10.77
C GLU A 367 11.17 21.37 -11.76
N LEU A 368 11.52 21.22 -13.05
CA LEU A 368 11.00 22.05 -14.15
C LEU A 368 9.57 21.69 -14.57
N SER A 369 9.10 20.48 -14.27
CA SER A 369 7.74 20.02 -14.58
C SER A 369 6.71 20.43 -13.53
N PHE A 370 7.14 20.60 -12.27
CA PHE A 370 6.24 20.86 -11.13
C PHE A 370 6.67 22.11 -10.35
N PRO A 371 6.55 23.32 -10.95
CA PRO A 371 6.96 24.55 -10.29
C PRO A 371 6.14 24.86 -9.03
N SER A 372 4.89 24.40 -8.90
CA SER A 372 4.12 24.57 -7.64
C SER A 372 4.71 23.77 -6.47
N ILE A 373 5.47 22.71 -6.76
CA ILE A 373 6.09 21.84 -5.76
C ILE A 373 7.48 22.35 -5.39
N TYR A 374 8.32 22.62 -6.40
CA TYR A 374 9.76 22.91 -6.23
C TYR A 374 10.12 24.39 -6.39
N CYS A 375 9.17 25.24 -6.80
CA CYS A 375 9.30 26.69 -6.87
C CYS A 375 10.46 27.20 -7.75
N GLY A 376 10.85 26.42 -8.78
CA GLY A 376 11.98 26.77 -9.66
C GLY A 376 13.36 26.66 -9.00
N ILE A 377 13.44 26.00 -7.83
CA ILE A 377 14.69 25.83 -7.07
C ILE A 377 15.21 24.41 -7.27
N LYS A 378 16.51 24.31 -7.58
CA LYS A 378 17.18 23.02 -7.74
C LYS A 378 17.37 22.34 -6.37
N ARG A 379 17.08 21.04 -6.30
CA ARG A 379 17.40 20.23 -5.12
C ARG A 379 18.91 20.10 -4.97
N LYS A 380 19.44 20.43 -3.79
CA LYS A 380 20.85 20.31 -3.43
C LYS A 380 21.05 19.10 -2.53
N LEU A 381 21.11 17.93 -3.14
CA LEU A 381 21.28 16.66 -2.43
C LEU A 381 22.71 16.53 -1.88
N ASN A 382 22.83 15.99 -0.66
CA ASN A 382 24.13 15.65 -0.10
C ASN A 382 24.71 14.41 -0.82
N PRO A 383 25.88 14.50 -1.49
CA PRO A 383 26.49 13.35 -2.16
C PRO A 383 26.82 12.20 -1.22
N GLU A 384 27.18 12.50 0.04
CA GLU A 384 27.56 11.49 1.04
C GLU A 384 26.40 10.57 1.44
N ALA A 385 25.16 11.05 1.33
CA ALA A 385 23.97 10.29 1.70
C ALA A 385 23.61 9.19 0.67
N ASN A 386 24.23 9.21 -0.53
CA ASN A 386 24.02 8.25 -1.62
C ASN A 386 22.53 7.89 -1.84
N LEU A 387 21.71 8.91 -2.06
CA LEU A 387 20.26 8.77 -2.21
C LEU A 387 19.89 8.33 -3.62
N SER A 388 19.11 7.25 -3.75
CA SER A 388 18.50 6.88 -5.02
C SER A 388 17.24 7.71 -5.28
N TYR A 389 16.85 7.87 -6.55
CA TYR A 389 15.57 8.51 -6.87
C TYR A 389 14.36 7.82 -6.20
N SER A 390 14.41 6.49 -6.03
CA SER A 390 13.35 5.77 -5.31
C SER A 390 13.27 6.14 -3.83
N ASP A 391 14.40 6.48 -3.20
CA ASP A 391 14.44 6.91 -1.80
C ASP A 391 13.87 8.32 -1.66
N ILE A 392 14.24 9.21 -2.59
CA ILE A 392 13.69 10.56 -2.68
C ILE A 392 12.19 10.47 -2.83
N ALA A 393 11.68 9.82 -3.89
CA ALA A 393 10.24 9.70 -4.15
C ALA A 393 9.45 9.12 -2.97
N LYS A 394 9.95 8.06 -2.30
CA LYS A 394 9.30 7.50 -1.11
C LYS A 394 9.27 8.49 0.06
N SER A 395 10.36 9.22 0.28
CA SER A 395 10.41 10.30 1.27
C SER A 395 9.36 11.35 0.93
N GLU A 396 9.31 11.81 -0.32
CA GLU A 396 8.43 12.89 -0.75
C GLU A 396 6.96 12.60 -0.49
N LEU A 397 6.54 11.38 -0.83
CA LEU A 397 5.15 10.94 -0.70
C LEU A 397 4.72 10.77 0.77
N ARG A 398 5.65 10.45 1.67
CA ARG A 398 5.37 10.21 3.09
C ARG A 398 5.46 11.47 3.96
N ARG A 399 5.98 12.59 3.44
CA ARG A 399 6.18 13.83 4.21
C ARG A 399 4.88 14.40 4.78
N PHE A 400 4.99 15.16 5.87
CA PHE A 400 3.89 15.94 6.44
C PHE A 400 3.33 16.98 5.44
N ASP A 401 4.20 17.52 4.59
CA ASP A 401 3.83 18.39 3.48
C ASP A 401 3.22 17.55 2.34
N PRO A 402 1.91 17.71 2.04
CA PRO A 402 1.20 16.85 1.10
C PRO A 402 1.40 17.23 -0.36
N ARG A 403 2.19 18.28 -0.70
CA ARG A 403 2.27 18.82 -2.08
C ARG A 403 2.65 17.79 -3.16
N CYS A 404 3.36 16.72 -2.79
CA CYS A 404 3.74 15.63 -3.69
C CYS A 404 2.71 14.50 -3.82
N ARG A 405 1.63 14.51 -3.03
CA ARG A 405 0.62 13.43 -3.03
C ARG A 405 -0.44 13.58 -4.12
N ARG A 406 -0.25 14.55 -5.03
CA ARG A 406 -1.08 14.69 -6.22
C ARG A 406 -0.93 13.47 -7.13
N ALA A 407 -2.03 13.05 -7.74
CA ALA A 407 -2.06 11.87 -8.60
C ALA A 407 -1.07 11.98 -9.79
N ASP A 408 -1.00 13.14 -10.44
CA ASP A 408 -0.08 13.39 -11.56
C ASP A 408 1.39 13.29 -11.14
N LYS A 409 1.76 13.87 -9.99
CA LYS A 409 3.11 13.75 -9.43
C LYS A 409 3.45 12.32 -9.00
N ILE A 410 2.53 11.61 -8.36
CA ILE A 410 2.74 10.21 -7.93
C ILE A 410 3.03 9.33 -9.15
N LEU A 411 2.18 9.41 -10.18
CA LEU A 411 2.28 8.60 -11.39
C LEU A 411 3.53 8.97 -12.21
N TYR A 412 3.88 10.27 -12.28
CA TYR A 412 5.15 10.72 -12.85
C TYR A 412 6.35 10.09 -12.12
N SER A 413 6.37 10.19 -10.79
CA SER A 413 7.48 9.68 -9.97
C SER A 413 7.60 8.16 -10.09
N TYR A 414 6.47 7.44 -10.12
CA TYR A 414 6.45 6.00 -10.37
C TYR A 414 7.10 5.65 -11.71
N ARG A 415 6.75 6.36 -12.79
CA ARG A 415 7.32 6.10 -14.11
C ARG A 415 8.81 6.42 -14.18
N LEU A 416 9.23 7.48 -13.49
CA LEU A 416 10.64 7.82 -13.39
C LEU A 416 11.44 6.76 -12.61
N VAL A 417 10.92 6.23 -11.49
CA VAL A 417 11.50 5.08 -10.77
C VAL A 417 11.64 3.86 -11.69
N GLN A 418 10.58 3.51 -12.44
CA GLN A 418 10.64 2.38 -13.39
C GLN A 418 11.73 2.59 -14.44
N THR A 419 11.83 3.81 -14.98
CA THR A 419 12.83 4.16 -16.00
C THR A 419 14.26 4.04 -15.46
N HIS A 420 14.52 4.50 -14.23
CA HIS A 420 15.81 4.30 -13.55
C HIS A 420 16.15 2.82 -13.33
N ARG A 421 15.17 1.99 -12.94
CA ARG A 421 15.39 0.54 -12.77
C ARG A 421 15.75 -0.14 -14.08
N ILE A 422 15.03 0.18 -15.16
CA ILE A 422 15.31 -0.35 -16.50
C ILE A 422 16.72 0.06 -16.94
N ALA A 423 17.09 1.33 -16.80
CA ALA A 423 18.43 1.82 -17.15
C ALA A 423 19.54 1.12 -16.35
N SER A 424 19.33 0.93 -15.04
CA SER A 424 20.26 0.20 -14.18
C SER A 424 20.43 -1.27 -14.64
N ASN A 425 19.34 -1.93 -15.02
CA ASN A 425 19.39 -3.31 -15.52
C ASN A 425 20.13 -3.40 -16.86
N ILE A 426 19.87 -2.47 -17.78
CA ILE A 426 20.59 -2.37 -19.05
C ILE A 426 22.10 -2.18 -18.80
N ASN A 427 22.48 -1.29 -17.87
CA ASN A 427 23.87 -1.10 -17.49
C ASN A 427 24.52 -2.38 -16.93
N ILE A 428 23.77 -3.19 -16.18
CA ILE A 428 24.24 -4.50 -15.70
C ILE A 428 24.45 -5.45 -16.88
N CYS A 429 23.51 -5.54 -17.83
CA CYS A 429 23.65 -6.36 -19.04
C CYS A 429 24.92 -5.98 -19.82
N LEU A 430 25.11 -4.68 -20.06
CA LEU A 430 26.26 -4.16 -20.80
C LEU A 430 27.59 -4.48 -20.09
N ARG A 431 27.64 -4.40 -18.76
CA ARG A 431 28.85 -4.77 -17.98
C ARG A 431 29.14 -6.26 -18.05
N LYS A 432 28.13 -7.13 -17.93
CA LYS A 432 28.29 -8.60 -17.99
C LYS A 432 28.78 -9.07 -19.37
N LYS A 433 28.46 -8.33 -20.43
CA LYS A 433 28.83 -8.67 -21.81
C LYS A 433 30.25 -8.28 -22.23
N LYS A 434 31.06 -7.66 -21.36
CA LYS A 434 32.47 -7.37 -21.67
C LYS A 434 33.28 -8.66 -21.95
N LYS A 435 33.24 -9.16 -23.18
CA LYS A 435 34.38 -9.84 -23.81
C LYS A 435 35.36 -8.73 -24.22
N ARG A 436 36.57 -8.76 -23.64
CA ARG A 436 37.80 -8.01 -24.00
C ARG A 436 37.60 -6.69 -24.78
N GLY A 437 37.13 -5.61 -24.13
CA GLY A 437 37.17 -4.27 -24.72
C GLY A 437 36.25 -3.22 -24.08
N ILE A 438 36.62 -1.95 -24.27
CA ILE A 438 35.79 -0.78 -23.95
C ILE A 438 34.80 -0.58 -25.11
N VAL A 439 33.50 -0.51 -24.82
CA VAL A 439 32.48 -0.17 -25.81
C VAL A 439 32.58 1.33 -26.09
N THR A 440 32.97 1.71 -27.31
CA THR A 440 33.04 3.11 -27.75
C THR A 440 31.70 3.59 -28.29
N VAL A 441 31.50 4.92 -28.38
CA VAL A 441 30.27 5.52 -28.94
C VAL A 441 30.03 5.06 -30.39
N GLY A 442 31.09 4.89 -31.18
CA GLY A 442 31.01 4.34 -32.54
C GLY A 442 30.43 2.93 -32.60
N ASN A 443 30.71 2.09 -31.60
CA ASN A 443 30.14 0.73 -31.51
C ASN A 443 28.64 0.74 -31.18
N LEU A 444 28.15 1.75 -30.44
CA LEU A 444 26.73 1.89 -30.10
C LEU A 444 25.89 2.50 -31.23
N LEU A 445 26.50 3.28 -32.12
CA LEU A 445 25.84 3.81 -33.31
C LEU A 445 25.64 2.75 -34.40
N ASN A 446 26.44 1.68 -34.38
CA ASN A 446 26.29 0.55 -35.30
C ASN A 446 25.14 -0.37 -34.86
N LYS A 447 24.04 -0.36 -35.61
CA LYS A 447 22.85 -1.21 -35.35
C LYS A 447 23.18 -2.71 -35.27
N GLN A 448 24.13 -3.22 -36.04
CA GLN A 448 24.53 -4.64 -35.99
C GLN A 448 25.29 -4.99 -34.71
N CYS A 449 26.10 -4.06 -34.19
CA CYS A 449 26.78 -4.21 -32.91
C CYS A 449 25.76 -4.16 -31.75
N VAL A 450 24.75 -3.30 -31.83
CA VAL A 450 23.63 -3.26 -30.86
C VAL A 450 22.73 -4.50 -30.93
N GLN A 451 22.46 -5.02 -32.13
CA GLN A 451 21.74 -6.29 -32.29
C GLN A 451 22.54 -7.45 -31.67
N SER A 452 23.86 -7.46 -31.93
CA SER A 452 24.78 -8.42 -31.34
C SER A 452 24.79 -8.28 -29.82
N LEU A 453 24.86 -7.04 -29.29
CA LEU A 453 24.36 -6.49 -28.00
C LEU A 453 23.35 -7.39 -27.27
N ILE A 454 22.22 -7.60 -27.92
CA ILE A 454 20.97 -8.09 -27.34
C ILE A 454 20.83 -9.63 -27.39
N GLN A 455 21.76 -10.34 -28.03
CA GLN A 455 21.70 -11.80 -28.26
C GLN A 455 21.62 -12.72 -27.01
N HIS A 456 21.69 -12.19 -25.78
CA HIS A 456 21.58 -13.01 -24.57
C HIS A 456 20.28 -12.68 -23.83
N ASP A 457 19.40 -13.67 -23.67
CA ASP A 457 18.11 -13.58 -22.97
C ASP A 457 18.22 -13.26 -21.46
N ASP A 458 19.44 -13.11 -20.94
CA ASP A 458 19.69 -12.69 -19.56
C ASP A 458 19.15 -11.28 -19.28
N GLY A 459 18.92 -10.46 -20.31
CA GLY A 459 18.25 -9.17 -20.19
C GLY A 459 16.86 -9.29 -19.55
N TYR A 460 16.09 -10.33 -19.91
CA TYR A 460 14.77 -10.57 -19.32
C TYR A 460 14.87 -10.95 -17.85
N ARG A 461 15.79 -11.85 -17.48
CA ARG A 461 16.00 -12.24 -16.07
C ARG A 461 16.31 -11.05 -15.16
N LEU A 462 17.02 -10.05 -15.67
CA LEU A 462 17.42 -8.86 -14.93
C LEU A 462 16.26 -7.88 -14.67
N LEU A 463 15.08 -8.08 -15.27
CA LEU A 463 13.88 -7.27 -15.01
C LEU A 463 13.08 -7.74 -13.79
N SER A 464 13.56 -8.69 -12.99
CA SER A 464 12.84 -9.18 -11.81
C SER A 464 12.63 -8.13 -10.73
N ASN A 465 13.42 -7.06 -10.71
CA ASN A 465 13.23 -5.90 -9.83
C ASN A 465 12.10 -4.92 -10.28
N ILE A 466 11.47 -5.18 -11.43
CA ILE A 466 10.30 -4.45 -11.90
C ILE A 466 9.06 -5.26 -11.55
N VAL A 467 8.25 -4.71 -10.65
CA VAL A 467 7.00 -5.35 -10.20
C VAL A 467 6.11 -5.64 -11.42
N ASN A 468 5.55 -6.85 -11.45
CA ASN A 468 4.72 -7.39 -12.54
C ASN A 468 5.42 -7.56 -13.89
N SER A 469 6.76 -7.50 -13.96
CA SER A 469 7.46 -8.02 -15.14
C SER A 469 7.30 -9.55 -15.23
N PRO A 470 7.41 -10.16 -16.42
CA PRO A 470 7.38 -11.62 -16.56
C PRO A 470 8.36 -12.33 -15.62
N SER A 471 9.58 -11.81 -15.51
CA SER A 471 10.63 -12.37 -14.65
C SER A 471 10.35 -12.20 -13.16
N TYR A 472 9.73 -11.08 -12.75
CA TYR A 472 9.26 -10.89 -11.38
C TYR A 472 8.19 -11.92 -11.03
N LEU A 473 7.22 -12.14 -11.92
CA LEU A 473 6.16 -13.12 -11.71
C LEU A 473 6.69 -14.55 -11.71
N GLU A 474 7.68 -14.85 -12.55
CA GLU A 474 8.38 -16.15 -12.55
C GLU A 474 9.11 -16.39 -11.22
N GLU A 475 9.81 -15.39 -10.68
CA GLU A 475 10.47 -15.46 -9.38
C GLU A 475 9.46 -15.71 -8.25
N LYS A 476 8.37 -14.93 -8.20
CA LYS A 476 7.30 -15.13 -7.21
C LYS A 476 6.64 -16.50 -7.34
N LYS A 477 6.45 -17.00 -8.57
CA LYS A 477 5.95 -18.36 -8.80
C LYS A 477 6.91 -19.41 -8.23
N LYS A 478 8.22 -19.24 -8.42
CA LYS A 478 9.24 -20.15 -7.87
C LYS A 478 9.24 -20.13 -6.35
N ASP A 479 9.11 -18.96 -5.72
CA ASP A 479 8.98 -18.83 -4.26
C ASP A 479 7.79 -19.66 -3.75
N VAL A 480 6.60 -19.49 -4.35
CA VAL A 480 5.39 -20.24 -3.97
C VAL A 480 5.58 -21.75 -4.20
N MET A 481 6.18 -22.16 -5.31
CA MET A 481 6.45 -23.57 -5.59
C MET A 481 7.44 -24.18 -4.59
N ALA A 482 8.42 -23.41 -4.12
CA ALA A 482 9.34 -23.83 -3.07
C ALA A 482 8.61 -23.99 -1.73
N MET A 483 7.75 -23.05 -1.37
CA MET A 483 6.89 -23.16 -0.18
C MET A 483 5.99 -24.39 -0.26
N ILE A 484 5.33 -24.63 -1.41
CA ILE A 484 4.49 -25.84 -1.61
C ILE A 484 5.32 -27.12 -1.46
N ARG A 485 6.54 -27.15 -1.98
CA ARG A 485 7.43 -28.31 -1.87
C ARG A 485 7.88 -28.58 -0.43
N GLN A 486 8.07 -27.54 0.38
CA GLN A 486 8.57 -27.67 1.76
C GLN A 486 7.45 -27.83 2.79
N LEU A 487 6.32 -27.15 2.60
CA LEU A 487 5.22 -27.05 3.56
C LEU A 487 3.98 -27.85 3.14
N GLY A 488 3.93 -28.35 1.89
CA GLY A 488 2.74 -28.98 1.32
C GLY A 488 1.77 -27.96 0.69
N LEU A 489 0.55 -28.40 0.39
CA LEU A 489 -0.48 -27.52 -0.16
C LEU A 489 -0.91 -26.47 0.88
N PRO A 490 -1.19 -25.21 0.48
CA PRO A 490 -1.69 -24.21 1.40
C PRO A 490 -3.06 -24.61 1.96
N THR A 491 -3.28 -24.37 3.25
CA THR A 491 -4.52 -24.72 3.95
C THR A 491 -5.65 -23.75 3.61
N PHE A 492 -5.36 -22.45 3.63
CA PHE A 492 -6.32 -21.40 3.28
C PHE A 492 -5.82 -20.53 2.13
N PHE A 493 -6.74 -20.17 1.25
CA PHE A 493 -6.56 -19.10 0.29
C PHE A 493 -7.47 -17.95 0.67
N ILE A 494 -6.87 -16.87 1.18
CA ILE A 494 -7.59 -15.70 1.69
C ILE A 494 -7.39 -14.55 0.74
N THR A 495 -8.48 -13.86 0.44
CA THR A 495 -8.44 -12.69 -0.42
C THR A 495 -9.04 -11.51 0.33
N THR A 496 -8.31 -10.40 0.42
CA THR A 496 -8.80 -9.18 1.06
C THR A 496 -8.81 -8.02 0.08
N SER A 497 -9.93 -7.31 0.02
CA SER A 497 -10.11 -6.12 -0.82
C SER A 497 -10.25 -4.89 0.06
N ALA A 498 -9.58 -3.80 -0.31
CA ALA A 498 -9.86 -2.51 0.28
C ALA A 498 -11.24 -2.02 -0.18
N ALA A 499 -12.03 -1.54 0.78
CA ALA A 499 -13.32 -0.88 0.60
C ALA A 499 -13.25 0.47 1.32
N GLU A 500 -12.40 1.36 0.83
CA GLU A 500 -11.98 2.59 1.52
C GLU A 500 -13.16 3.52 1.86
N THR A 501 -14.20 3.52 1.03
CA THR A 501 -15.43 4.32 1.24
C THR A 501 -16.24 3.90 2.48
N LYS A 502 -15.96 2.71 3.01
CA LYS A 502 -16.64 2.10 4.16
C LYS A 502 -15.83 2.18 5.45
N TRP A 503 -14.71 2.91 5.46
CA TRP A 503 -13.86 3.05 6.65
C TRP A 503 -14.05 4.46 7.25
N PRO A 504 -14.91 4.63 8.26
CA PRO A 504 -15.20 5.95 8.82
C PRO A 504 -13.94 6.66 9.34
N GLU A 505 -13.02 5.89 9.93
CA GLU A 505 -11.76 6.39 10.45
C GLU A 505 -10.83 6.90 9.34
N LEU A 506 -10.84 6.26 8.16
CA LEU A 506 -10.08 6.72 6.99
C LEU A 506 -10.70 7.98 6.40
N ILE A 507 -12.01 8.00 6.18
CA ILE A 507 -12.68 9.16 5.57
C ILE A 507 -12.57 10.38 6.49
N SER A 508 -12.74 10.22 7.80
CA SER A 508 -12.54 11.31 8.77
C SER A 508 -11.08 11.81 8.77
N MET A 509 -10.10 10.91 8.67
CA MET A 509 -8.68 11.30 8.51
C MET A 509 -8.45 12.12 7.23
N LEU A 510 -8.97 11.66 6.08
CA LEU A 510 -8.81 12.33 4.80
C LEU A 510 -9.50 13.71 4.79
N HIS A 511 -10.70 13.79 5.38
CA HIS A 511 -11.45 15.02 5.53
C HIS A 511 -10.70 16.04 6.39
N ASN A 512 -10.21 15.63 7.57
CA ASN A 512 -9.43 16.49 8.45
C ASN A 512 -8.15 17.01 7.77
N ARG A 513 -7.47 16.17 6.98
CA ARG A 513 -6.30 16.62 6.21
C ARG A 513 -6.62 17.64 5.13
N LYS A 514 -7.80 17.55 4.51
CA LYS A 514 -8.21 18.44 3.43
C LYS A 514 -8.81 19.76 3.93
N TYR A 515 -9.68 19.69 4.93
CA TYR A 515 -10.49 20.83 5.41
C TYR A 515 -10.16 21.28 6.84
N GLY A 516 -9.36 20.53 7.59
CA GLY A 516 -8.99 20.85 8.98
C GLY A 516 -10.07 20.54 10.02
N THR A 517 -11.17 19.89 9.62
CA THR A 517 -12.29 19.55 10.50
C THR A 517 -12.46 18.03 10.64
N VAL A 518 -12.74 17.61 11.88
CA VAL A 518 -12.94 16.20 12.23
C VAL A 518 -14.43 15.87 12.10
N LEU A 519 -14.74 14.82 11.34
CA LEU A 519 -16.10 14.31 11.19
C LEU A 519 -16.35 13.16 12.18
N THR A 520 -17.58 13.08 12.66
CA THR A 520 -18.12 11.94 13.41
C THR A 520 -18.46 10.77 12.49
N ASN A 521 -18.61 9.56 13.05
CA ASN A 521 -18.94 8.37 12.26
C ASN A 521 -20.33 8.47 11.59
N GLU A 522 -21.28 9.18 12.21
CA GLU A 522 -22.62 9.40 11.66
C GLU A 522 -22.58 10.34 10.46
N GLU A 523 -21.86 11.45 10.57
CA GLU A 523 -21.66 12.39 9.46
C GLU A 523 -20.99 11.70 8.27
N VAL A 524 -19.95 10.89 8.51
CA VAL A 524 -19.29 10.12 7.47
C VAL A 524 -20.24 9.11 6.83
N SER A 525 -21.09 8.45 7.61
CA SER A 525 -22.06 7.48 7.08
C SER A 525 -23.06 8.16 6.14
N ASN A 526 -23.49 9.38 6.47
CA ASN A 526 -24.40 10.20 5.67
C ASN A 526 -23.77 10.88 4.45
N MET A 527 -22.43 10.88 4.32
CA MET A 527 -21.76 11.44 3.15
C MET A 527 -22.09 10.66 1.87
N LYS A 528 -22.38 11.40 0.79
CA LYS A 528 -22.55 10.84 -0.56
C LYS A 528 -21.29 10.11 -1.04
N PHE A 529 -21.48 9.09 -1.87
CA PHE A 529 -20.39 8.28 -2.43
C PHE A 529 -19.33 9.14 -3.15
N ASP A 530 -19.76 10.08 -4.00
CA ASP A 530 -18.83 10.92 -4.76
C ASP A 530 -17.93 11.78 -3.87
N ALA A 531 -18.47 12.32 -2.77
CA ALA A 531 -17.68 13.10 -1.81
C ALA A 531 -16.62 12.24 -1.10
N LYS A 532 -16.94 10.99 -0.77
CA LYS A 532 -15.97 10.03 -0.21
C LYS A 532 -14.91 9.67 -1.25
N ALA A 533 -15.32 9.40 -2.47
CA ALA A 533 -14.42 9.07 -3.58
C ALA A 533 -13.47 10.25 -3.90
N ASP A 534 -13.93 11.50 -3.82
CA ASP A 534 -13.09 12.69 -3.96
C ASP A 534 -11.99 12.79 -2.89
N LEU A 535 -12.33 12.49 -1.63
CA LEU A 535 -11.34 12.45 -0.55
C LEU A 535 -10.27 11.38 -0.80
N ILE A 536 -10.69 10.19 -1.24
CA ILE A 536 -9.79 9.07 -1.57
C ILE A 536 -8.86 9.44 -2.74
N ARG A 537 -9.39 10.08 -3.80
CA ARG A 537 -8.60 10.55 -4.95
C ARG A 537 -7.56 11.60 -4.57
N HIS A 538 -7.85 12.42 -3.56
CA HIS A 538 -7.00 13.53 -3.17
C HIS A 538 -5.77 13.11 -2.35
N ASP A 539 -5.86 12.03 -1.55
CA ASP A 539 -4.73 11.49 -0.78
C ASP A 539 -4.64 9.95 -0.89
N PRO A 540 -4.29 9.42 -2.07
CA PRO A 540 -4.17 7.97 -2.29
C PRO A 540 -3.04 7.36 -1.44
N ILE A 541 -2.02 8.13 -1.06
CA ILE A 541 -0.95 7.66 -0.16
C ILE A 541 -1.51 7.41 1.24
N GLY A 542 -2.40 8.27 1.74
CA GLY A 542 -3.14 8.04 2.98
C GLY A 542 -3.91 6.72 2.96
N CYS A 543 -4.62 6.42 1.87
CA CYS A 543 -5.36 5.16 1.70
C CYS A 543 -4.42 3.95 1.71
N VAL A 544 -3.31 3.99 0.98
CA VAL A 544 -2.31 2.90 0.95
C VAL A 544 -1.71 2.68 2.34
N MET A 545 -1.40 3.74 3.08
CA MET A 545 -0.87 3.64 4.45
C MET A 545 -1.89 3.01 5.41
N ALA A 546 -3.15 3.42 5.33
CA ALA A 546 -4.22 2.86 6.15
C ALA A 546 -4.47 1.37 5.86
N TYR A 547 -4.48 0.97 4.58
CA TYR A 547 -4.61 -0.44 4.23
C TYR A 547 -3.41 -1.27 4.71
N ASP A 548 -2.17 -0.81 4.49
CA ASP A 548 -0.97 -1.50 4.96
C ASP A 548 -0.96 -1.64 6.50
N ARG A 549 -1.47 -0.63 7.21
CA ARG A 549 -1.63 -0.67 8.67
C ARG A 549 -2.65 -1.72 9.09
N ARG A 550 -3.82 -1.74 8.47
CA ARG A 550 -4.91 -2.69 8.74
C ARG A 550 -4.49 -4.13 8.48
N GLU A 551 -3.78 -4.37 7.38
CA GLU A 551 -3.27 -5.71 7.06
C GLU A 551 -2.20 -6.18 8.06
N LYS A 552 -1.24 -5.31 8.43
CA LYS A 552 -0.25 -5.63 9.47
C LYS A 552 -0.88 -5.85 10.84
N ALA A 553 -1.96 -5.11 11.15
CA ALA A 553 -2.72 -5.31 12.38
C ALA A 553 -3.41 -6.68 12.37
N MET A 554 -4.01 -7.07 11.23
CA MET A 554 -4.58 -8.41 11.04
C MET A 554 -3.53 -9.50 11.26
N ASP A 555 -2.33 -9.37 10.67
CA ASP A 555 -1.25 -10.34 10.87
C ASP A 555 -0.81 -10.44 12.34
N ARG A 556 -0.69 -9.28 13.01
CA ARG A 556 -0.16 -9.21 14.37
C ARG A 556 -1.15 -9.72 15.43
N PHE A 557 -2.43 -9.40 15.27
CA PHE A 557 -3.45 -9.62 16.29
C PHE A 557 -4.39 -10.76 15.93
N LEU A 558 -4.86 -10.84 14.69
CA LEU A 558 -5.87 -11.80 14.29
C LEU A 558 -5.27 -13.13 13.84
N ILE A 559 -4.16 -13.13 13.10
CA ILE A 559 -3.51 -14.37 12.59
C ILE A 559 -2.34 -14.79 13.50
N LYS A 560 -2.46 -14.50 14.80
CA LYS A 560 -1.42 -14.82 15.78
C LYS A 560 -1.36 -16.34 16.02
N PRO A 561 -0.17 -16.95 16.17
CA PRO A 561 -0.03 -18.38 16.45
C PRO A 561 -0.74 -18.86 17.73
N VAL A 562 -0.94 -17.97 18.71
CA VAL A 562 -1.64 -18.27 19.97
C VAL A 562 -2.78 -17.28 20.17
N GLY A 563 -4.00 -17.80 20.28
CA GLY A 563 -5.22 -17.02 20.51
C GLY A 563 -5.77 -16.29 19.28
N GLY A 564 -5.12 -16.42 18.11
CA GLY A 564 -5.64 -15.89 16.85
C GLY A 564 -6.80 -16.73 16.29
N ILE A 565 -7.31 -16.31 15.12
CA ILE A 565 -8.47 -16.91 14.43
C ILE A 565 -8.29 -18.43 14.25
N PHE A 566 -7.08 -18.89 13.92
CA PHE A 566 -6.83 -20.31 13.65
C PHE A 566 -6.57 -21.16 14.91
N HIS A 567 -6.68 -20.61 16.11
CA HIS A 567 -6.52 -21.39 17.34
C HIS A 567 -7.58 -22.53 17.39
N PRO A 568 -7.22 -23.77 17.77
CA PRO A 568 -5.97 -24.21 18.39
C PRO A 568 -4.80 -24.52 17.45
N TYR A 569 -5.00 -24.43 16.13
CA TYR A 569 -3.95 -24.71 15.16
C TYR A 569 -2.90 -23.59 15.12
N VAL A 570 -1.67 -23.99 14.75
CA VAL A 570 -0.55 -23.07 14.68
C VAL A 570 -0.41 -22.57 13.25
N HIS A 571 -0.53 -21.25 13.07
CA HIS A 571 -0.17 -20.60 11.82
C HIS A 571 1.35 -20.76 11.58
N GLN A 572 1.72 -21.45 10.50
CA GLN A 572 3.11 -21.82 10.22
C GLN A 572 3.81 -20.79 9.33
N ASP A 573 3.24 -20.51 8.16
CA ASP A 573 3.81 -19.55 7.20
C ASP A 573 2.73 -19.00 6.26
N PHE A 574 3.05 -17.95 5.52
CA PHE A 574 2.14 -17.33 4.55
C PHE A 574 2.87 -16.79 3.32
N PHE A 575 2.18 -16.80 2.19
CA PHE A 575 2.57 -16.07 0.98
C PHE A 575 1.52 -15.00 0.68
N LYS A 576 1.97 -13.80 0.31
CA LYS A 576 1.08 -12.68 -0.04
C LYS A 576 1.50 -12.04 -1.36
N ARG A 577 0.49 -11.75 -2.19
CA ARG A 577 0.61 -10.92 -3.37
C ARG A 577 -0.39 -9.78 -3.29
N LYS A 578 0.12 -8.55 -3.30
CA LYS A 578 -0.69 -7.33 -3.40
C LYS A 578 -0.78 -6.91 -4.85
N GLU A 579 -1.99 -6.57 -5.28
CA GLU A 579 -2.28 -5.97 -6.57
C GLU A 579 -3.25 -4.80 -6.40
N VAL A 580 -3.26 -3.90 -7.37
CA VAL A 580 -4.26 -2.84 -7.44
C VAL A 580 -5.27 -3.27 -8.50
N GLN A 581 -6.51 -3.50 -8.10
CA GLN A 581 -7.56 -3.98 -9.02
C GLN A 581 -7.98 -2.88 -10.00
N GLN A 582 -8.78 -3.24 -11.01
CA GLN A 582 -9.26 -2.31 -12.04
C GLN A 582 -10.02 -1.08 -11.50
N ARG A 583 -10.51 -1.13 -10.25
CA ARG A 583 -11.12 0.01 -9.54
C ARG A 583 -10.13 0.92 -8.78
N GLY A 584 -8.85 0.58 -8.78
CA GLY A 584 -7.79 1.34 -8.09
C GLY A 584 -7.59 0.99 -6.61
N SER A 585 -8.48 0.20 -6.00
CA SER A 585 -8.32 -0.29 -4.63
C SER A 585 -7.33 -1.45 -4.54
N ILE A 586 -6.64 -1.52 -3.41
CA ILE A 586 -5.68 -2.59 -3.13
C ILE A 586 -6.42 -3.90 -2.87
N HIS A 587 -5.87 -4.97 -3.41
CA HIS A 587 -6.35 -6.33 -3.26
C HIS A 587 -5.18 -7.24 -2.94
N THR A 588 -5.32 -8.06 -1.89
CA THR A 588 -4.28 -8.98 -1.46
C THR A 588 -4.78 -10.41 -1.60
N HIS A 589 -4.06 -11.18 -2.41
CA HIS A 589 -4.16 -12.63 -2.46
C HIS A 589 -3.19 -13.22 -1.45
N ARG A 590 -3.66 -14.13 -0.62
CA ARG A 590 -2.89 -14.73 0.46
C ARG A 590 -3.08 -16.24 0.48
N MET A 591 -1.97 -16.96 0.67
CA MET A 591 -1.94 -18.39 0.95
C MET A 591 -1.40 -18.59 2.36
N ASP A 592 -2.10 -19.35 3.19
CA ASP A 592 -1.71 -19.63 4.57
C ASP A 592 -1.52 -21.12 4.80
N TRP A 593 -0.42 -21.49 5.46
CA TRP A 593 -0.13 -22.85 5.89
C TRP A 593 -0.38 -22.97 7.38
N ILE A 594 -1.29 -23.87 7.73
CA ILE A 594 -1.66 -24.16 9.11
C ILE A 594 -1.12 -25.53 9.48
N LYS A 595 -0.32 -25.58 10.54
CA LYS A 595 0.26 -26.82 11.03
C LYS A 595 -0.82 -27.71 11.64
N ASP A 596 -0.69 -29.01 11.42
CA ASP A 596 -1.60 -30.05 11.93
C ASP A 596 -3.04 -29.93 11.40
N ALA A 597 -3.26 -29.19 10.32
CA ALA A 597 -4.52 -29.19 9.59
C ALA A 597 -4.75 -30.56 8.92
N PRO A 598 -6.02 -31.05 8.84
CA PRO A 598 -6.31 -32.35 8.26
C PRO A 598 -5.96 -32.39 6.77
N THR A 599 -5.31 -33.47 6.35
CA THR A 599 -4.97 -33.73 4.95
C THR A 599 -6.03 -34.59 4.29
N PHE A 600 -6.51 -34.15 3.14
CA PHE A 600 -7.49 -34.90 2.35
C PHE A 600 -6.84 -36.13 1.69
N ASP A 601 -7.41 -37.31 1.94
CA ASP A 601 -7.08 -38.55 1.23
C ASP A 601 -8.35 -39.16 0.65
N LYS A 602 -8.33 -39.41 -0.67
CA LYS A 602 -9.48 -39.88 -1.45
C LYS A 602 -9.98 -41.25 -0.99
N GLU A 603 -9.09 -42.10 -0.52
CA GLU A 603 -9.41 -43.50 -0.16
C GLU A 603 -9.85 -43.64 1.30
N ASN A 604 -9.70 -42.59 2.13
CA ASN A 604 -9.95 -42.64 3.56
C ASN A 604 -11.12 -41.74 3.97
N SER A 605 -12.27 -42.35 4.22
CA SER A 605 -13.50 -41.66 4.65
C SER A 605 -13.37 -40.89 5.96
N LEU A 606 -12.47 -41.29 6.87
CA LEU A 606 -12.22 -40.55 8.12
C LEU A 606 -11.58 -39.19 7.86
N THR A 607 -10.72 -39.09 6.83
CA THR A 607 -10.09 -37.82 6.46
C THR A 607 -11.08 -36.85 5.85
N HIS A 608 -12.10 -37.36 5.14
CA HIS A 608 -13.18 -36.53 4.61
C HIS A 608 -13.96 -35.86 5.74
N GLN A 609 -14.33 -36.64 6.76
CA GLN A 609 -15.06 -36.12 7.92
C GLN A 609 -14.22 -35.09 8.69
N ALA A 610 -12.95 -35.39 8.98
CA ALA A 610 -12.05 -34.48 9.66
C ALA A 610 -11.86 -33.16 8.89
N CYS A 611 -11.76 -33.21 7.56
CA CYS A 611 -11.68 -32.01 6.72
C CYS A 611 -12.98 -31.19 6.79
N CYS A 612 -14.16 -31.82 6.73
CA CYS A 612 -15.43 -31.12 6.84
C CYS A 612 -15.60 -30.44 8.21
N GLU A 613 -15.28 -31.16 9.30
CA GLU A 613 -15.34 -30.60 10.66
C GLU A 613 -14.37 -29.42 10.83
N PHE A 614 -13.17 -29.52 10.27
CA PHE A 614 -12.20 -28.42 10.25
C PHE A 614 -12.69 -27.21 9.45
N ILE A 615 -13.31 -27.42 8.29
CA ILE A 615 -13.87 -26.32 7.49
C ILE A 615 -14.98 -25.62 8.27
N ASP A 616 -15.90 -26.37 8.88
CA ASP A 616 -17.04 -25.83 9.64
C ASP A 616 -16.61 -25.06 10.91
N GLU A 617 -15.40 -25.30 11.42
CA GLU A 617 -14.82 -24.54 12.54
C GLU A 617 -14.47 -23.10 12.15
N PHE A 618 -14.04 -22.85 10.91
CA PHE A 618 -13.56 -21.53 10.45
C PHE A 618 -14.44 -20.86 9.40
N ILE A 619 -15.25 -21.62 8.66
CA ILE A 619 -16.06 -21.15 7.55
C ILE A 619 -17.52 -21.52 7.82
N THR A 620 -18.41 -20.54 7.68
CA THR A 620 -19.84 -20.75 7.85
C THR A 620 -20.62 -20.17 6.67
N CYS A 621 -21.64 -20.90 6.23
CA CYS A 621 -22.65 -20.41 5.29
C CYS A 621 -23.94 -19.99 6.00
N LYS A 622 -23.94 -19.93 7.34
CA LYS A 622 -25.09 -19.45 8.11
C LYS A 622 -25.32 -17.98 7.79
N LYS A 623 -26.53 -17.67 7.33
CA LYS A 623 -26.98 -16.28 7.16
C LYS A 623 -27.26 -15.70 8.53
N ASP A 624 -26.38 -14.82 9.00
CA ASP A 624 -26.65 -13.98 10.17
C ASP A 624 -27.32 -12.68 9.70
N GLU A 625 -28.55 -12.43 10.15
CA GLU A 625 -29.32 -11.24 9.77
C GLU A 625 -29.11 -10.05 10.72
N SER A 626 -28.07 -10.11 11.56
CA SER A 626 -27.59 -8.94 12.31
C SER A 626 -27.27 -7.77 11.37
N ASP A 627 -27.55 -6.54 11.80
CA ASP A 627 -27.37 -5.34 10.96
C ASP A 627 -25.93 -5.20 10.46
N ASP A 628 -24.94 -5.58 11.27
CA ASP A 628 -23.52 -5.57 10.92
C ASP A 628 -23.16 -6.56 9.80
N MET A 629 -23.85 -7.71 9.73
CA MET A 629 -23.57 -8.77 8.76
C MET A 629 -24.37 -8.63 7.45
N LYS A 630 -25.49 -7.89 7.45
CA LYS A 630 -26.32 -7.67 6.25
C LYS A 630 -25.51 -7.13 5.08
N GLU A 631 -24.64 -6.16 5.33
CA GLU A 631 -23.82 -5.56 4.28
C GLU A 631 -22.77 -6.55 3.73
N VAL A 632 -22.13 -7.33 4.62
CA VAL A 632 -21.15 -8.36 4.22
C VAL A 632 -21.83 -9.44 3.37
N LEU A 633 -23.02 -9.87 3.77
CA LEU A 633 -23.81 -10.87 3.06
C LEU A 633 -24.23 -10.40 1.66
N ALA A 634 -24.47 -9.11 1.46
CA ALA A 634 -24.78 -8.56 0.13
C ALA A 634 -23.67 -8.86 -0.90
N TYR A 635 -22.40 -8.91 -0.47
CA TYR A 635 -21.27 -9.25 -1.33
C TYR A 635 -21.08 -10.77 -1.54
N GLN A 636 -21.75 -11.61 -0.75
CA GLN A 636 -21.73 -13.06 -0.91
C GLN A 636 -22.86 -13.56 -1.83
N ILE A 637 -23.73 -12.67 -2.30
CA ILE A 637 -24.82 -13.00 -3.22
C ILE A 637 -24.31 -12.82 -4.65
N HIS A 638 -24.37 -13.91 -5.42
CA HIS A 638 -24.09 -13.86 -6.85
C HIS A 638 -25.25 -13.22 -7.60
N ASN A 639 -25.06 -11.98 -8.04
CA ASN A 639 -25.96 -11.30 -8.97
C ASN A 639 -25.43 -11.48 -10.40
N HIS A 640 -26.28 -11.94 -11.32
CA HIS A 640 -25.85 -12.15 -12.69
C HIS A 640 -25.50 -10.82 -13.37
N SER A 641 -24.21 -10.62 -13.62
CA SER A 641 -23.69 -9.52 -14.43
C SER A 641 -23.33 -9.97 -15.85
N HIS A 642 -23.13 -9.01 -16.76
CA HIS A 642 -22.69 -9.29 -18.14
C HIS A 642 -21.38 -10.10 -18.21
N THR A 643 -20.52 -10.02 -17.18
CA THR A 643 -19.26 -10.79 -17.13
C THR A 643 -19.46 -12.28 -16.83
N CYS A 644 -20.56 -12.64 -16.17
CA CYS A 644 -20.87 -14.02 -15.83
C CYS A 644 -21.85 -14.66 -16.82
N GLN A 645 -22.56 -13.88 -17.63
CA GLN A 645 -23.51 -14.41 -18.61
C GLN A 645 -22.78 -14.82 -19.89
N ASP A 646 -22.65 -16.14 -20.10
CA ASP A 646 -22.25 -16.72 -21.37
C ASP A 646 -23.50 -17.03 -22.20
N LYS A 647 -23.57 -16.50 -23.42
CA LYS A 647 -24.68 -16.72 -24.36
C LYS A 647 -24.92 -18.20 -24.68
N ARG A 648 -23.92 -19.08 -24.52
CA ARG A 648 -24.00 -20.51 -24.86
C ARG A 648 -24.19 -21.44 -23.66
N ARG A 649 -23.78 -21.03 -22.46
CA ARG A 649 -23.68 -21.91 -21.27
C ARG A 649 -24.42 -21.39 -20.04
N GLY A 650 -25.15 -20.28 -20.16
CA GLY A 650 -25.77 -19.62 -19.02
C GLY A 650 -24.70 -18.95 -18.15
N CYS A 651 -24.81 -19.07 -16.83
CA CYS A 651 -23.79 -18.50 -15.94
C CYS A 651 -22.45 -19.23 -16.07
N ARG A 652 -21.39 -18.51 -16.44
CA ARG A 652 -19.99 -18.99 -16.51
C ARG A 652 -19.53 -19.71 -15.24
N PHE A 653 -20.07 -19.30 -14.09
CA PHE A 653 -19.72 -19.86 -12.78
C PHE A 653 -20.66 -20.98 -12.32
N GLY A 654 -21.66 -21.35 -13.13
CA GLY A 654 -22.60 -22.42 -12.81
C GLY A 654 -23.64 -22.06 -11.73
N PHE A 655 -23.89 -20.78 -11.47
CA PHE A 655 -24.99 -20.35 -10.58
C PHE A 655 -26.35 -20.41 -11.30
N PRO A 656 -27.45 -20.76 -10.57
CA PRO A 656 -27.45 -21.10 -9.15
C PRO A 656 -26.87 -22.49 -8.89
N ILE A 657 -26.01 -22.59 -7.87
CA ILE A 657 -25.48 -23.87 -7.39
C ILE A 657 -26.57 -24.53 -6.54
N ALA A 658 -26.75 -25.84 -6.69
CA ALA A 658 -27.73 -26.58 -5.90
C ALA A 658 -27.43 -26.46 -4.39
N PRO A 659 -28.43 -26.16 -3.55
CA PRO A 659 -28.20 -25.97 -2.12
C PRO A 659 -27.73 -27.27 -1.47
N MET A 660 -26.70 -27.17 -0.63
CA MET A 660 -26.16 -28.28 0.17
C MET A 660 -26.54 -28.07 1.63
N ARG A 661 -27.09 -29.11 2.29
CA ARG A 661 -27.52 -29.03 3.69
C ARG A 661 -26.37 -29.03 4.69
N THR A 662 -25.24 -29.63 4.31
CA THR A 662 -24.03 -29.76 5.13
C THR A 662 -22.81 -29.58 4.25
N THR A 663 -21.69 -29.20 4.85
CA THR A 663 -20.38 -29.22 4.19
C THR A 663 -20.08 -30.64 3.70
N ARG A 664 -19.68 -30.75 2.43
CA ARG A 664 -19.39 -32.04 1.78
C ARG A 664 -18.32 -31.87 0.73
N ILE A 665 -17.40 -32.82 0.69
CA ILE A 665 -16.39 -32.93 -0.37
C ILE A 665 -16.99 -33.72 -1.54
N LEU A 666 -17.03 -33.12 -2.72
CA LEU A 666 -17.52 -33.75 -3.94
C LEU A 666 -16.34 -34.35 -4.72
N LEU A 667 -16.43 -35.65 -5.01
CA LEU A 667 -15.47 -36.34 -5.87
C LEU A 667 -15.96 -36.30 -7.33
N PRO A 668 -15.04 -36.22 -8.31
CA PRO A 668 -15.42 -36.31 -9.72
C PRO A 668 -16.12 -37.63 -10.01
N LEU A 669 -17.18 -37.58 -10.82
CA LEU A 669 -17.89 -38.78 -11.25
C LEU A 669 -16.93 -39.69 -12.04
N PRO A 670 -17.04 -41.02 -11.91
CA PRO A 670 -16.30 -41.95 -12.76
C PRO A 670 -16.59 -41.65 -14.23
N ALA A 671 -15.58 -41.76 -15.10
CA ALA A 671 -15.69 -41.44 -16.54
C ALA A 671 -16.88 -42.12 -17.24
N ASN A 672 -17.33 -43.26 -16.71
CA ASN A 672 -18.42 -44.08 -17.21
C ASN A 672 -19.82 -43.47 -16.94
N GLN A 673 -19.93 -42.58 -15.95
CA GLN A 673 -21.18 -41.91 -15.56
C GLN A 673 -21.29 -40.48 -16.12
N VAL A 674 -20.21 -39.94 -16.69
CA VAL A 674 -20.18 -38.59 -17.29
C VAL A 674 -20.95 -38.53 -18.61
N ARG A 675 -21.16 -39.67 -19.30
CA ARG A 675 -21.88 -39.74 -20.58
C ARG A 675 -23.41 -39.69 -20.47
N GLN A 676 -23.98 -39.67 -19.26
CA GLN A 676 -25.43 -39.68 -19.03
C GLN A 676 -26.01 -38.33 -18.57
N TYR A 677 -25.19 -37.26 -18.52
CA TYR A 677 -25.62 -35.92 -18.13
C TYR A 677 -25.22 -34.85 -19.14
#